data_AF-A0A139H0S6-F1
#
_entry.id   AF-A0A139H0S6-F1
#
_cell.length_a   1.000
_cell.length_b   1.000
_cell.length_c   1.000
_cell.angle_alpha   90.00
_cell.angle_beta   90.00
_cell.angle_gamma   90.00
#
_symmetry.space_group_name_H-M   'P 1'
#
loop_
_entity.id
_entity.type
_entity.pdbx_description
1 polymer ?
#
loop_
_entity_poly.entity_id
_entity_poly.type
_entity_poly.pdbx_seq_one_letter_code
_entity_poly.pdbx_strand_id
1 'polypeptide(L)'
;MQSIARPLCRQLARQRPCLARQALTVTAGSIARRQYASHRSDDKSARSAVISVLNNIASKREVQQYLAQFTSVSSQQFAVIKVGGAILTDYIDVLCASLRNLNQMGLYPVIIHGAGPQLNKLLEEAGVEPKYNEGIRVTDGKTLGIARKLFLQENLKLVEALESWGVKARPITSGVLMADYKDKDVYQFVGEVNQVNAGSIKAAIADGYIPVLTCMAESDEGQVLNVNADKAAAELAKALVPLKIVYLSEKGGIYDKETGKLIEAINLDEEYDVYMKKPWVIHGTRSKIRDIKTLLDELPRSSSVAIIHPESLERELFTHSGAGTLIRRGTKLQQAEHMKQFGDLAKLKQTLVRDRAGLDAAGVVDRYLEILESRPFKAYYDDNMEALAIVLPPDNTPNALAQLATFTITRGAWLSNIADNVFQNVKRDFPKLAWTVKQDDENLTWFSEKADGSIARGGEVLFWYGIDSPDEVRELMSEFVKHGRKMFGDTNLESHIHRANSTAQRIRANAANLASNRRAFSTSARPAARVTTNGLQQVRTYTTNPNPPLGIKNREKDYPSKVAIIGARGYTGQALIDLLNKHPNFDLCHVSSRELAGKELKGYDKKQIIYENLSPEDIRKMAEKKAIDCWIMALPNGVCKPYVDAIEESGHADAVIVDLSADYRFNSDWVYGLPELVQRSKIASATRIANPGCYATAAQLGIAPLVPYLPPFPAQPTVFGVSGYSGAGTKPSPKNDVNVLTNNLIAYSLTDHIHEREISAQLGTEIAFIPHVAVWFQGIHHTISIPLAEKMASRDVRQLYQDRYDKEKLIKISGESPQVKHIAGKHGVEIGGFAVHSSGKRVVINATIDNLLKGAATQCLQNMNLALGYSEYEGIPLD
;
A
#
# COMPACT_ATOMS: atom_id res chain seq x y z
N MET A 1 70.09 19.25 47.82
CA MET A 1 69.13 18.71 48.85
C MET A 1 67.71 18.68 48.28
N GLN A 2 67.51 17.62 47.41
CA GLN A 2 66.59 16.50 47.12
C GLN A 2 65.23 17.04 46.66
N SER A 3 64.92 16.86 45.36
CA SER A 3 64.32 15.79 44.54
C SER A 3 62.95 16.23 44.00
N ILE A 4 62.82 16.32 42.67
CA ILE A 4 62.44 15.79 41.35
C ILE A 4 60.91 15.57 41.32
N ALA A 5 60.26 16.21 40.32
CA ALA A 5 59.76 15.67 39.03
C ALA A 5 58.43 16.36 38.68
N ARG A 6 58.50 17.04 37.47
CA ARG A 6 58.15 17.26 36.05
C ARG A 6 56.65 17.52 35.90
N PRO A 7 56.25 18.51 34.94
CA PRO A 7 54.94 19.16 34.82
C PRO A 7 54.32 18.95 33.43
N LEU A 8 52.95 18.71 33.39
CA LEU A 8 51.67 18.85 32.67
C LEU A 8 51.34 20.31 32.39
N CYS A 9 51.11 20.67 31.12
CA CYS A 9 50.04 21.13 30.22
C CYS A 9 49.87 22.64 30.34
N ARG A 10 49.90 23.35 29.19
CA ARG A 10 48.96 24.11 28.34
C ARG A 10 49.06 25.60 28.67
N GLN A 11 49.26 26.38 27.65
CA GLN A 11 48.55 27.42 26.87
C GLN A 11 49.23 28.77 27.06
N LEU A 12 49.63 29.39 25.93
CA LEU A 12 49.27 30.81 25.69
C LEU A 12 50.08 31.34 24.51
N ALA A 13 49.44 31.86 23.46
CA ALA A 13 49.12 33.13 22.77
C ALA A 13 50.35 34.05 22.70
N ARG A 14 50.72 34.49 21.49
CA ARG A 14 50.66 35.88 20.98
C ARG A 14 51.90 36.14 20.11
N GLN A 15 51.75 36.63 18.86
CA GLN A 15 51.82 37.90 18.10
C GLN A 15 53.24 38.12 17.56
N ARG A 16 53.30 38.39 16.32
CA ARG A 16 53.74 39.68 15.73
C ARG A 16 53.92 39.51 14.22
N PRO A 17 53.80 40.62 13.45
CA PRO A 17 53.52 41.16 12.11
C PRO A 17 54.80 41.59 11.39
N CYS A 18 54.80 41.58 9.97
CA CYS A 18 54.87 42.59 8.89
C CYS A 18 56.02 42.22 7.94
N LEU A 19 55.79 42.18 6.63
CA LEU A 19 55.90 43.16 5.53
C LEU A 19 56.35 42.44 4.26
N ALA A 20 55.62 42.61 3.17
CA ALA A 20 55.35 43.21 1.83
C ALA A 20 56.39 42.71 0.82
N ARG A 21 55.89 42.14 -0.28
CA ARG A 21 56.40 42.57 -1.61
C ARG A 21 55.45 42.06 -2.70
N GLN A 22 54.66 42.96 -3.23
CA GLN A 22 54.12 43.18 -4.60
C GLN A 22 55.24 43.28 -5.63
N ALA A 23 55.19 42.49 -6.72
CA ALA A 23 54.89 42.82 -8.13
C ALA A 23 55.48 41.74 -9.04
N LEU A 24 54.68 41.13 -9.91
CA LEU A 24 54.31 41.31 -11.34
C LEU A 24 54.37 39.95 -12.05
N THR A 25 53.29 39.50 -12.68
CA THR A 25 52.51 39.13 -13.88
C THR A 25 53.26 38.07 -14.69
N VAL A 26 52.56 36.80 -14.78
CA VAL A 26 52.65 35.99 -16.02
C VAL A 26 51.29 35.31 -16.26
N THR A 27 50.47 35.78 -17.24
CA THR A 27 49.59 35.41 -18.36
C THR A 27 49.56 33.90 -18.58
N ALA A 28 48.34 33.36 -18.42
CA ALA A 28 47.34 32.36 -18.86
C ALA A 28 47.92 31.38 -19.89
N GLY A 29 48.31 30.17 -19.38
CA GLY A 29 48.33 28.95 -20.23
C GLY A 29 47.65 27.78 -19.52
N SER A 30 46.35 27.45 -19.96
CA SER A 30 45.47 26.28 -20.13
C SER A 30 45.99 25.06 -19.37
N ILE A 31 45.55 24.98 -18.08
CA ILE A 31 45.62 23.68 -17.37
C ILE A 31 44.20 23.12 -17.26
N ALA A 32 43.75 22.32 -18.29
CA ALA A 32 42.81 21.18 -18.29
C ALA A 32 42.51 20.69 -16.87
N ARG A 33 41.60 21.35 -16.20
CA ARG A 33 40.85 20.95 -15.00
C ARG A 33 39.97 19.73 -15.30
N ARG A 34 40.51 18.56 -15.15
CA ARG A 34 39.89 17.26 -14.79
C ARG A 34 38.58 17.46 -14.02
N GLN A 35 37.48 17.52 -14.72
CA GLN A 35 36.04 17.28 -14.47
C GLN A 35 35.82 15.98 -13.69
N TYR A 36 35.74 15.97 -12.37
CA TYR A 36 35.04 14.89 -11.64
C TYR A 36 33.58 14.79 -12.12
N ALA A 37 33.33 14.19 -13.29
CA ALA A 37 32.09 13.57 -13.78
C ALA A 37 31.45 12.68 -12.71
N SER A 38 30.61 13.14 -11.80
CA SER A 38 29.52 12.35 -11.18
C SER A 38 28.79 11.50 -12.23
N HIS A 39 29.27 10.29 -12.57
CA HIS A 39 28.55 9.20 -13.26
C HIS A 39 27.03 9.31 -13.06
N ARG A 40 26.30 10.19 -13.70
CA ARG A 40 24.92 10.06 -14.19
C ARG A 40 24.48 8.60 -14.24
N SER A 41 24.27 7.82 -13.16
CA SER A 41 23.48 6.57 -13.22
C SER A 41 22.43 6.62 -14.34
N ASP A 42 22.74 6.32 -15.54
CA ASP A 42 22.16 5.83 -16.80
C ASP A 42 20.65 5.62 -16.70
N ASP A 43 19.75 6.59 -16.52
CA ASP A 43 18.31 6.71 -16.81
C ASP A 43 17.87 5.72 -17.90
N LYS A 44 18.80 5.07 -18.69
CA LYS A 44 18.45 4.06 -19.71
C LYS A 44 18.46 2.64 -19.11
N SER A 45 19.22 2.39 -17.96
CA SER A 45 19.36 1.07 -17.32
C SER A 45 18.19 0.81 -16.36
N ALA A 46 17.60 1.91 -15.71
CA ALA A 46 16.40 1.77 -14.84
C ALA A 46 15.14 1.56 -15.69
N ARG A 47 15.15 2.20 -16.89
CA ARG A 47 14.03 2.01 -17.83
C ARG A 47 14.03 0.59 -18.41
N SER A 48 15.20 0.00 -18.74
CA SER A 48 15.30 -1.38 -19.24
C SER A 48 14.89 -2.41 -18.17
N ALA A 49 15.19 -2.08 -16.92
CA ALA A 49 14.80 -2.98 -15.82
C ALA A 49 13.27 -2.93 -15.58
N VAL A 50 12.75 -1.75 -15.78
CA VAL A 50 11.28 -1.60 -15.58
C VAL A 50 10.55 -2.29 -16.75
N ILE A 51 11.15 -2.14 -17.99
CA ILE A 51 10.50 -2.77 -19.17
C ILE A 51 10.60 -4.30 -19.03
N SER A 52 11.68 -4.83 -18.60
CA SER A 52 11.81 -6.28 -18.37
C SER A 52 10.79 -6.79 -17.36
N VAL A 53 10.52 -5.95 -16.33
CA VAL A 53 9.51 -6.36 -15.34
C VAL A 53 8.11 -6.32 -15.98
N LEU A 54 7.88 -5.30 -16.75
CA LEU A 54 6.53 -5.18 -17.36
C LEU A 54 6.33 -6.28 -18.40
N ASN A 55 7.49 -6.66 -19.03
CA ASN A 55 7.32 -7.73 -20.05
C ASN A 55 7.03 -9.08 -19.38
N ASN A 56 7.42 -9.13 -18.16
CA ASN A 56 7.25 -10.44 -17.51
C ASN A 56 5.98 -10.46 -16.65
N ILE A 57 5.18 -9.35 -16.68
CA ILE A 57 3.98 -9.28 -15.82
C ILE A 57 2.75 -9.37 -16.73
N ALA A 58 1.95 -10.40 -16.55
CA ALA A 58 0.79 -10.62 -17.44
C ALA A 58 -0.52 -10.20 -16.78
N SER A 59 -0.44 -9.97 -15.36
CA SER A 59 -1.74 -9.65 -14.71
C SER A 59 -1.51 -8.68 -13.55
N LYS A 60 -2.53 -7.83 -13.33
CA LYS A 60 -2.54 -6.88 -12.19
C LYS A 60 -2.15 -7.60 -10.88
N ARG A 61 -2.48 -8.84 -10.72
CA ARG A 61 -2.08 -9.64 -9.54
C ARG A 61 -0.57 -9.87 -9.50
N GLU A 62 -0.05 -10.07 -10.62
CA GLU A 62 1.42 -10.29 -10.69
C GLU A 62 2.19 -9.01 -10.36
N VAL A 63 1.54 -7.91 -10.66
CA VAL A 63 2.17 -6.60 -10.34
C VAL A 63 2.10 -6.37 -8.83
N GLN A 64 0.97 -6.67 -8.22
CA GLN A 64 0.80 -6.46 -6.76
C GLN A 64 1.70 -7.40 -5.96
N GLN A 65 1.86 -8.60 -6.41
CA GLN A 65 2.82 -9.51 -5.73
C GLN A 65 4.25 -9.00 -5.87
N TYR A 66 4.50 -8.70 -7.16
CA TYR A 66 5.82 -8.08 -7.39
C TYR A 66 6.06 -6.91 -6.43
N LEU A 67 5.14 -6.04 -6.23
CA LEU A 67 5.30 -4.83 -5.39
C LEU A 67 5.36 -5.23 -3.91
N ALA A 68 4.56 -6.32 -3.52
CA ALA A 68 4.57 -6.78 -2.12
C ALA A 68 5.95 -7.38 -1.76
N GLN A 69 6.59 -8.13 -2.70
CA GLN A 69 7.90 -8.77 -2.44
C GLN A 69 9.03 -7.74 -2.42
N PHE A 70 8.77 -6.54 -3.12
CA PHE A 70 9.79 -5.46 -3.22
C PHE A 70 9.68 -4.50 -2.02
N THR A 71 8.50 -4.35 -1.39
CA THR A 71 8.26 -3.35 -0.32
C THR A 71 8.47 -3.99 1.05
N SER A 72 8.55 -5.43 1.12
CA SER A 72 8.41 -6.17 2.40
C SER A 72 9.75 -6.81 2.78
N VAL A 73 10.95 -6.72 1.89
CA VAL A 73 12.06 -7.59 2.37
C VAL A 73 13.34 -6.75 2.40
N SER A 74 14.09 -6.65 3.58
CA SER A 74 15.52 -6.29 3.66
C SER A 74 16.35 -7.01 2.59
N SER A 75 16.86 -6.36 1.46
CA SER A 75 17.69 -6.84 0.34
C SER A 75 18.49 -8.09 0.73
N GLN A 76 18.74 -8.41 2.10
CA GLN A 76 19.58 -9.55 2.49
C GLN A 76 18.76 -10.83 2.58
N GLN A 77 17.46 -10.83 2.45
CA GLN A 77 16.59 -12.01 2.65
C GLN A 77 15.79 -12.28 1.37
N PHE A 78 16.40 -11.86 0.26
CA PHE A 78 15.57 -11.90 -0.96
C PHE A 78 15.64 -13.29 -1.59
N ALA A 79 16.88 -13.86 -1.96
CA ALA A 79 16.86 -15.19 -2.60
C ALA A 79 18.26 -15.82 -2.49
N VAL A 80 18.24 -17.12 -2.25
CA VAL A 80 19.46 -17.92 -2.41
C VAL A 80 19.34 -18.75 -3.70
N ILE A 81 20.43 -18.53 -4.61
CA ILE A 81 20.32 -19.19 -5.92
C ILE A 81 21.48 -20.17 -6.07
N LYS A 82 21.07 -21.43 -6.24
CA LYS A 82 22.11 -22.45 -6.52
C LYS A 82 22.27 -22.63 -8.03
N VAL A 83 23.55 -22.50 -8.40
CA VAL A 83 23.81 -22.58 -9.85
C VAL A 83 24.63 -23.84 -10.11
N GLY A 84 24.06 -24.66 -10.98
CA GLY A 84 24.80 -25.91 -11.33
C GLY A 84 25.97 -25.64 -12.26
N GLY A 85 26.97 -26.53 -12.27
CA GLY A 85 28.18 -26.36 -13.10
C GLY A 85 27.85 -26.26 -14.59
N ALA A 86 26.87 -27.00 -15.05
CA ALA A 86 26.51 -26.98 -16.49
C ALA A 86 25.98 -25.59 -16.90
N ILE A 87 25.36 -24.97 -15.97
CA ILE A 87 24.84 -23.61 -16.29
C ILE A 87 26.00 -22.64 -16.49
N LEU A 88 27.03 -22.85 -15.69
CA LEU A 88 28.18 -21.93 -15.80
C LEU A 88 28.90 -22.11 -17.14
N THR A 89 28.70 -23.25 -17.75
CA THR A 89 29.42 -23.50 -19.02
C THR A 89 28.54 -23.09 -20.21
N ASP A 90 27.26 -23.40 -20.11
CA ASP A 90 26.47 -23.27 -21.35
C ASP A 90 25.56 -22.05 -21.30
N TYR A 91 25.36 -21.57 -20.04
CA TYR A 91 24.30 -20.53 -20.02
C TYR A 91 24.76 -19.34 -19.16
N ILE A 92 25.99 -19.07 -19.11
CA ILE A 92 26.51 -18.04 -18.18
C ILE A 92 26.01 -16.66 -18.63
N ASP A 93 25.91 -16.49 -19.95
CA ASP A 93 25.47 -15.16 -20.42
C ASP A 93 23.99 -14.93 -20.08
N VAL A 94 23.21 -15.96 -20.24
CA VAL A 94 21.78 -15.81 -19.92
C VAL A 94 21.61 -15.57 -18.41
N LEU A 95 22.37 -16.29 -17.65
CA LEU A 95 22.31 -16.09 -16.19
C LEU A 95 22.72 -14.66 -15.82
N CYS A 96 23.79 -14.12 -16.41
CA CYS A 96 24.26 -12.77 -16.06
C CYS A 96 23.24 -11.71 -16.48
N ALA A 97 22.64 -11.94 -17.61
CA ALA A 97 21.59 -10.99 -18.03
C ALA A 97 20.44 -10.93 -17.02
N SER A 98 20.04 -12.09 -16.57
CA SER A 98 18.94 -12.13 -15.59
C SER A 98 19.36 -11.49 -14.25
N LEU A 99 20.54 -11.72 -13.80
CA LEU A 99 21.01 -11.17 -12.50
C LEU A 99 21.26 -9.67 -12.63
N ARG A 100 21.64 -9.21 -13.79
CA ARG A 100 21.78 -7.75 -13.98
C ARG A 100 20.45 -7.04 -13.76
N ASN A 101 19.43 -7.64 -14.29
CA ASN A 101 18.11 -7.01 -14.11
C ASN A 101 17.71 -6.95 -12.63
N LEU A 102 18.03 -8.03 -11.95
CA LEU A 102 17.69 -8.00 -10.50
C LEU A 102 18.52 -6.97 -9.76
N ASN A 103 19.84 -6.86 -10.09
CA ASN A 103 20.72 -5.88 -9.44
C ASN A 103 20.30 -4.44 -9.75
N GLN A 104 19.82 -4.18 -10.92
CA GLN A 104 19.36 -2.81 -11.26
C GLN A 104 18.09 -2.45 -10.49
N MET A 105 17.45 -3.52 -10.04
CA MET A 105 16.23 -3.25 -9.27
C MET A 105 16.54 -3.15 -7.78
N GLY A 106 17.79 -3.28 -7.49
CA GLY A 106 18.20 -3.13 -6.08
C GLY A 106 18.06 -4.44 -5.30
N LEU A 107 17.91 -5.59 -6.05
CA LEU A 107 17.84 -6.89 -5.35
C LEU A 107 19.17 -7.64 -5.49
N TYR A 108 19.59 -8.21 -4.34
CA TYR A 108 20.95 -8.79 -4.33
C TYR A 108 20.86 -10.26 -3.89
N PRO A 109 20.64 -11.16 -4.90
CA PRO A 109 20.57 -12.58 -4.53
C PRO A 109 21.95 -13.15 -4.16
N VAL A 110 21.88 -14.14 -3.11
CA VAL A 110 23.13 -14.84 -2.75
C VAL A 110 23.29 -16.06 -3.65
N ILE A 111 24.51 -16.07 -4.33
CA ILE A 111 24.71 -17.15 -5.32
C ILE A 111 25.71 -18.17 -4.75
N ILE A 112 25.27 -19.47 -4.90
CA ILE A 112 26.23 -20.55 -4.58
C ILE A 112 26.32 -21.48 -5.80
N HIS A 113 27.56 -21.73 -6.20
CA HIS A 113 27.67 -22.51 -7.44
C HIS A 113 28.49 -23.78 -7.18
N GLY A 114 28.11 -24.77 -8.06
CA GLY A 114 28.92 -26.01 -8.10
C GLY A 114 29.73 -26.11 -9.40
N ALA A 115 30.49 -27.25 -9.60
CA ALA A 115 31.25 -27.44 -10.85
C ALA A 115 31.48 -28.93 -11.08
N GLY A 116 30.43 -29.65 -10.96
CA GLY A 116 30.53 -31.13 -11.00
C GLY A 116 31.08 -31.62 -12.35
N PRO A 117 30.36 -31.30 -13.49
CA PRO A 117 30.81 -31.83 -14.80
C PRO A 117 32.25 -31.39 -15.13
N GLN A 118 32.62 -30.16 -14.80
CA GLN A 118 34.00 -29.67 -15.05
C GLN A 118 35.02 -30.43 -14.20
N LEU A 119 34.60 -30.76 -13.00
CA LEU A 119 35.56 -31.46 -12.11
C LEU A 119 35.80 -32.87 -12.61
N ASN A 120 34.74 -33.56 -13.10
CA ASN A 120 34.94 -34.94 -13.61
C ASN A 120 35.87 -34.95 -14.81
N LYS A 121 35.76 -33.95 -15.65
CA LYS A 121 36.64 -33.86 -16.84
C LYS A 121 38.11 -33.62 -16.44
N LEU A 122 38.30 -32.80 -15.43
CA LEU A 122 39.69 -32.48 -15.01
C LEU A 122 40.32 -33.68 -14.28
N LEU A 123 39.48 -34.40 -13.58
CA LEU A 123 40.03 -35.58 -12.88
C LEU A 123 40.44 -36.65 -13.89
N GLU A 124 39.60 -36.78 -14.93
CA GLU A 124 39.96 -37.78 -15.96
C GLU A 124 41.25 -37.38 -16.68
N GLU A 125 41.46 -36.04 -16.89
CA GLU A 125 42.69 -35.56 -17.56
C GLU A 125 43.92 -35.74 -16.66
N ALA A 126 43.64 -35.74 -15.39
CA ALA A 126 44.76 -35.87 -14.43
C ALA A 126 44.98 -37.34 -14.06
N GLY A 127 44.19 -38.20 -14.79
CA GLY A 127 44.35 -39.66 -14.60
C GLY A 127 43.77 -40.14 -13.26
N VAL A 128 42.97 -39.32 -12.60
CA VAL A 128 42.35 -39.71 -11.30
C VAL A 128 40.92 -40.18 -11.60
N GLU A 129 40.58 -41.53 -11.31
CA GLU A 129 39.21 -42.04 -11.55
C GLU A 129 38.26 -41.60 -10.42
N PRO A 130 37.13 -40.91 -10.80
CA PRO A 130 36.17 -40.45 -9.77
C PRO A 130 35.49 -41.65 -9.08
N LYS A 131 35.60 -41.71 -7.78
CA LYS A 131 34.90 -42.78 -7.00
C LYS A 131 33.67 -42.19 -6.29
N TYR A 132 32.58 -42.98 -6.39
CA TYR A 132 31.35 -42.52 -5.71
C TYR A 132 30.88 -43.60 -4.73
N ASN A 133 30.53 -43.13 -3.56
CA ASN A 133 29.85 -44.01 -2.60
C ASN A 133 28.52 -43.40 -2.17
N GLU A 134 27.45 -44.13 -2.46
CA GLU A 134 26.07 -43.69 -2.17
C GLU A 134 25.78 -42.33 -2.81
N GLY A 135 26.44 -42.16 -4.03
CA GLY A 135 26.05 -40.93 -4.76
C GLY A 135 26.88 -39.71 -4.32
N ILE A 136 27.82 -39.89 -3.39
CA ILE A 136 28.71 -38.79 -2.95
C ILE A 136 30.12 -39.10 -3.44
N ARG A 137 30.76 -38.03 -3.85
CA ARG A 137 32.12 -38.23 -4.40
C ARG A 137 33.15 -38.36 -3.25
N VAL A 138 33.85 -39.50 -3.36
CA VAL A 138 34.97 -39.61 -2.41
C VAL A 138 36.11 -38.68 -2.82
N THR A 139 36.51 -37.83 -1.79
CA THR A 139 37.50 -36.80 -2.18
C THR A 139 38.78 -37.00 -1.37
N ASP A 140 39.83 -37.52 -2.10
CA ASP A 140 41.15 -37.63 -1.44
C ASP A 140 41.97 -36.36 -1.63
N GLY A 141 43.18 -36.29 -1.08
CA GLY A 141 43.99 -35.04 -1.09
C GLY A 141 44.22 -34.54 -2.52
N LYS A 142 44.52 -35.48 -3.40
CA LYS A 142 44.76 -35.05 -4.80
C LYS A 142 43.49 -34.51 -5.45
N THR A 143 42.42 -35.25 -5.25
CA THR A 143 41.13 -34.81 -5.80
C THR A 143 40.72 -33.45 -5.21
N LEU A 144 40.95 -33.24 -3.92
CA LEU A 144 40.56 -31.96 -3.30
C LEU A 144 41.40 -30.81 -3.89
N GLY A 145 42.69 -31.07 -4.09
CA GLY A 145 43.53 -30.01 -4.71
C GLY A 145 42.98 -29.57 -6.07
N ILE A 146 42.56 -30.58 -6.84
CA ILE A 146 42.04 -30.24 -8.18
C ILE A 146 40.68 -29.54 -8.03
N ALA A 147 39.89 -30.06 -7.14
CA ALA A 147 38.56 -29.45 -6.95
C ALA A 147 38.68 -28.00 -6.47
N ARG A 148 39.58 -27.75 -5.52
CA ARG A 148 39.72 -26.38 -4.98
C ARG A 148 40.16 -25.41 -6.10
N LYS A 149 41.11 -25.80 -6.85
CA LYS A 149 41.55 -24.91 -7.95
C LYS A 149 40.40 -24.64 -8.93
N LEU A 150 39.67 -25.66 -9.23
CA LEU A 150 38.58 -25.49 -10.21
C LEU A 150 37.48 -24.58 -9.65
N PHE A 151 37.06 -24.78 -8.38
CA PHE A 151 35.98 -23.96 -7.82
C PHE A 151 36.39 -22.48 -7.75
N LEU A 152 37.65 -22.20 -7.41
CA LEU A 152 38.10 -20.79 -7.37
C LEU A 152 38.09 -20.19 -8.77
N GLN A 153 38.47 -21.05 -9.74
CA GLN A 153 38.49 -20.52 -11.11
C GLN A 153 37.06 -20.26 -11.61
N GLU A 154 36.20 -21.21 -11.34
CA GLU A 154 34.81 -21.00 -11.79
C GLU A 154 34.13 -19.84 -11.06
N ASN A 155 34.48 -19.68 -9.80
CA ASN A 155 33.92 -18.53 -9.06
C ASN A 155 34.36 -17.20 -9.67
N LEU A 156 35.60 -17.09 -9.91
CA LEU A 156 36.08 -15.82 -10.49
C LEU A 156 35.53 -15.63 -11.91
N LYS A 157 35.46 -16.78 -12.63
CA LYS A 157 34.88 -16.67 -13.99
C LYS A 157 33.46 -16.07 -13.92
N LEU A 158 32.64 -16.55 -13.05
CA LEU A 158 31.28 -16.01 -12.94
C LEU A 158 31.30 -14.54 -12.48
N VAL A 159 32.11 -14.21 -11.50
CA VAL A 159 32.18 -12.81 -11.00
C VAL A 159 32.63 -11.88 -12.12
N GLU A 160 33.59 -12.32 -12.91
CA GLU A 160 34.07 -11.45 -14.01
C GLU A 160 32.99 -11.30 -15.08
N ALA A 161 32.36 -12.41 -15.30
CA ALA A 161 31.26 -12.30 -16.28
C ALA A 161 30.17 -11.34 -15.81
N LEU A 162 29.81 -11.39 -14.57
CA LEU A 162 28.80 -10.45 -14.03
C LEU A 162 29.30 -9.01 -14.10
N GLU A 163 30.55 -8.82 -13.77
CA GLU A 163 31.09 -7.44 -13.81
C GLU A 163 31.11 -6.90 -15.24
N SER A 164 31.36 -7.78 -16.22
CA SER A 164 31.35 -7.33 -17.62
C SER A 164 29.95 -6.89 -18.05
N TRP A 165 28.96 -7.43 -17.36
CA TRP A 165 27.57 -7.03 -17.66
C TRP A 165 27.15 -5.85 -16.79
N GLY A 166 28.11 -5.26 -15.98
CA GLY A 166 27.80 -4.04 -15.19
C GLY A 166 27.21 -4.38 -13.82
N VAL A 167 27.28 -5.63 -13.41
CA VAL A 167 26.77 -6.03 -12.08
C VAL A 167 27.94 -6.09 -11.08
N LYS A 168 27.65 -5.42 -9.91
CA LYS A 168 28.69 -5.51 -8.86
C LYS A 168 28.58 -6.84 -8.12
N ALA A 169 29.63 -7.68 -8.32
CA ALA A 169 29.60 -9.00 -7.64
C ALA A 169 30.88 -9.17 -6.81
N ARG A 170 30.73 -9.85 -5.64
CA ARG A 170 31.89 -10.06 -4.76
C ARG A 170 32.12 -11.57 -4.57
N PRO A 171 33.38 -11.96 -4.94
CA PRO A 171 33.69 -13.38 -4.70
C PRO A 171 33.93 -13.67 -3.20
N ILE A 172 33.18 -14.63 -2.70
CA ILE A 172 33.38 -15.07 -1.30
C ILE A 172 33.73 -16.56 -1.33
N THR A 173 35.00 -16.82 -1.21
CA THR A 173 35.46 -18.19 -1.53
C THR A 173 35.73 -18.97 -0.24
N SER A 174 35.78 -18.29 0.90
CA SER A 174 36.01 -19.03 2.16
C SER A 174 35.40 -18.25 3.33
N GLY A 175 35.19 -19.02 4.52
CA GLY A 175 34.85 -18.28 5.76
C GLY A 175 33.33 -18.22 5.97
N VAL A 176 32.59 -18.82 4.97
CA VAL A 176 31.13 -18.75 5.16
C VAL A 176 30.61 -20.12 5.62
N LEU A 177 31.03 -21.17 4.99
CA LEU A 177 30.53 -22.51 5.36
C LEU A 177 31.55 -23.22 6.25
N MET A 178 31.00 -23.56 7.48
CA MET A 178 31.83 -24.37 8.39
C MET A 178 31.28 -25.81 8.42
N ALA A 179 32.36 -26.81 8.34
CA ALA A 179 31.83 -28.19 8.30
C ALA A 179 32.76 -29.12 9.07
N ASP A 180 32.09 -30.24 9.57
CA ASP A 180 32.89 -31.37 10.07
C ASP A 180 32.97 -32.46 8.99
N TYR A 181 33.96 -33.36 9.27
CA TYR A 181 34.05 -34.48 8.31
C TYR A 181 32.77 -35.32 8.35
N LYS A 182 32.22 -35.56 7.17
CA LYS A 182 31.06 -36.47 7.16
C LYS A 182 31.45 -37.86 7.67
N ASP A 183 32.38 -38.44 7.10
CA ASP A 183 33.02 -39.70 7.55
C ASP A 183 34.43 -39.79 6.92
N LYS A 184 35.36 -39.59 7.81
CA LYS A 184 36.74 -39.41 7.30
C LYS A 184 37.28 -40.73 6.72
N ASP A 185 36.81 -41.78 7.16
CA ASP A 185 37.35 -43.07 6.68
C ASP A 185 36.74 -43.45 5.33
N VAL A 186 35.50 -43.03 5.14
CA VAL A 186 34.81 -43.47 3.91
C VAL A 186 34.94 -42.38 2.83
N TYR A 187 34.73 -41.14 3.21
CA TYR A 187 34.60 -40.10 2.17
C TYR A 187 35.80 -39.15 2.20
N GLN A 188 36.76 -39.38 3.22
CA GLN A 188 38.01 -38.60 3.39
C GLN A 188 37.73 -37.10 3.54
N PHE A 189 38.03 -36.18 2.52
CA PHE A 189 37.95 -34.72 2.76
C PHE A 189 36.57 -34.22 2.28
N VAL A 190 35.58 -34.91 2.67
CA VAL A 190 34.20 -34.46 2.40
C VAL A 190 33.57 -34.01 3.73
N GLY A 191 32.85 -32.82 3.59
CA GLY A 191 32.35 -32.26 4.87
C GLY A 191 30.82 -32.22 4.88
N GLU A 192 30.31 -32.21 6.14
CA GLU A 192 28.89 -31.89 6.40
C GLU A 192 28.76 -30.54 7.11
N VAL A 193 28.08 -29.66 6.43
CA VAL A 193 28.04 -28.27 6.94
C VAL A 193 27.28 -28.24 8.27
N ASN A 194 27.88 -27.60 9.31
CA ASN A 194 27.17 -27.53 10.62
C ASN A 194 26.96 -26.07 11.05
N GLN A 195 27.68 -25.15 10.35
CA GLN A 195 27.53 -23.72 10.74
C GLN A 195 27.74 -22.84 9.50
N VAL A 196 26.92 -21.68 9.44
CA VAL A 196 27.10 -20.70 8.35
C VAL A 196 27.35 -19.32 8.97
N ASN A 197 28.51 -18.81 8.60
CA ASN A 197 28.82 -17.42 9.01
C ASN A 197 28.40 -16.41 7.94
N ALA A 198 27.37 -15.57 8.28
CA ALA A 198 26.74 -14.75 7.21
C ALA A 198 27.33 -13.35 7.20
N GLY A 199 28.33 -13.04 8.04
CA GLY A 199 28.88 -11.68 8.16
C GLY A 199 29.35 -11.13 6.80
N SER A 200 30.12 -11.99 6.05
CA SER A 200 30.67 -11.50 4.77
C SER A 200 29.58 -11.35 3.70
N ILE A 201 28.58 -12.19 3.85
CA ILE A 201 27.46 -12.07 2.88
C ILE A 201 26.68 -10.78 3.15
N LYS A 202 26.43 -10.51 4.38
CA LYS A 202 25.65 -9.31 4.73
C LYS A 202 26.44 -8.03 4.40
N ALA A 203 27.72 -8.07 4.62
CA ALA A 203 28.54 -6.88 4.29
C ALA A 203 28.54 -6.62 2.78
N ALA A 204 28.63 -7.73 2.01
CA ALA A 204 28.61 -7.54 0.53
C ALA A 204 27.26 -6.97 0.06
N ILE A 205 26.23 -7.45 0.63
CA ILE A 205 24.90 -6.96 0.20
C ILE A 205 24.72 -5.49 0.63
N ALA A 206 25.18 -5.12 1.87
CA ALA A 206 25.07 -3.73 2.35
C ALA A 206 25.82 -2.77 1.42
N ASP A 207 26.79 -3.26 0.71
CA ASP A 207 27.58 -2.38 -0.17
C ASP A 207 27.08 -2.48 -1.62
N GLY A 208 25.98 -3.22 -1.77
CA GLY A 208 25.35 -3.23 -3.10
C GLY A 208 25.96 -4.31 -4.00
N TYR A 209 26.65 -5.42 -3.43
CA TYR A 209 27.29 -6.45 -4.27
C TYR A 209 26.45 -7.74 -4.19
N ILE A 210 26.40 -8.45 -5.37
CA ILE A 210 25.90 -9.84 -5.34
C ILE A 210 27.01 -10.79 -4.86
N PRO A 211 26.75 -11.40 -3.63
CA PRO A 211 27.77 -12.33 -3.12
C PRO A 211 27.76 -13.66 -3.90
N VAL A 212 28.99 -14.06 -4.37
CA VAL A 212 29.09 -15.33 -5.13
C VAL A 212 29.99 -16.29 -4.33
N LEU A 213 29.29 -17.45 -3.88
CA LEU A 213 29.99 -18.36 -2.95
C LEU A 213 30.37 -19.65 -3.70
N THR A 214 31.43 -20.30 -3.14
CA THR A 214 31.79 -21.64 -3.62
C THR A 214 31.23 -22.69 -2.65
N CYS A 215 31.14 -23.97 -3.18
CA CYS A 215 30.60 -25.04 -2.30
C CYS A 215 31.73 -25.75 -1.55
N MET A 216 32.64 -24.86 -0.97
CA MET A 216 33.71 -25.41 -0.13
C MET A 216 33.53 -24.92 1.32
N ALA A 217 33.71 -25.97 2.26
CA ALA A 217 33.59 -25.57 3.68
C ALA A 217 34.93 -25.77 4.40
N GLU A 218 34.95 -25.13 5.60
CA GLU A 218 36.19 -25.27 6.37
C GLU A 218 35.89 -25.85 7.76
N SER A 219 36.91 -26.71 8.17
CA SER A 219 36.78 -27.19 9.56
C SER A 219 37.25 -26.12 10.55
N ASP A 220 37.12 -26.39 11.81
CA ASP A 220 37.55 -25.41 12.85
C ASP A 220 39.06 -25.23 12.84
N GLU A 221 39.69 -26.20 12.25
CA GLU A 221 41.18 -26.10 12.21
C GLU A 221 41.64 -25.46 10.89
N GLY A 222 40.69 -25.19 10.00
CA GLY A 222 41.08 -24.43 8.78
C GLY A 222 41.20 -25.37 7.58
N GLN A 223 40.93 -26.66 7.72
CA GLN A 223 40.97 -27.60 6.58
C GLN A 223 39.75 -27.41 5.65
N VAL A 224 40.09 -27.42 4.38
CA VAL A 224 39.00 -27.26 3.39
C VAL A 224 38.38 -28.64 3.09
N LEU A 225 37.06 -28.59 3.05
CA LEU A 225 36.34 -29.86 2.77
C LEU A 225 35.36 -29.63 1.62
N ASN A 226 35.28 -30.70 0.81
CA ASN A 226 34.28 -30.66 -0.27
C ASN A 226 32.86 -30.93 0.27
N VAL A 227 31.89 -30.05 -0.24
CA VAL A 227 30.51 -30.22 0.26
C VAL A 227 29.57 -30.30 -0.95
N ASN A 228 28.50 -31.01 -0.74
CA ASN A 228 27.44 -31.05 -1.78
C ASN A 228 26.77 -29.68 -1.95
N ALA A 229 26.62 -29.30 -3.24
CA ALA A 229 26.14 -27.92 -3.51
C ALA A 229 24.69 -27.75 -3.06
N ASP A 230 23.86 -28.80 -3.24
CA ASP A 230 22.45 -28.69 -2.80
C ASP A 230 22.34 -28.59 -1.27
N LYS A 231 23.17 -29.38 -0.65
CA LYS A 231 23.13 -29.32 0.83
C LYS A 231 23.69 -27.99 1.35
N ALA A 232 24.74 -27.53 0.67
CA ALA A 232 25.30 -26.22 1.08
C ALA A 232 24.26 -25.11 0.88
N ALA A 233 23.59 -25.18 -0.25
CA ALA A 233 22.56 -24.15 -0.51
C ALA A 233 21.45 -24.22 0.55
N ALA A 234 21.11 -25.43 0.90
CA ALA A 234 20.07 -25.60 1.93
C ALA A 234 20.52 -25.02 3.28
N GLU A 235 21.74 -25.29 3.66
CA GLU A 235 22.23 -24.74 4.94
C GLU A 235 22.34 -23.21 4.89
N LEU A 236 22.69 -22.74 3.74
CA LEU A 236 22.72 -21.27 3.59
C LEU A 236 21.31 -20.68 3.70
N ALA A 237 20.39 -21.40 3.09
CA ALA A 237 19.01 -20.90 3.14
C ALA A 237 18.48 -20.92 4.58
N LYS A 238 18.88 -21.91 5.34
CA LYS A 238 18.42 -21.97 6.75
C LYS A 238 18.99 -20.80 7.55
N ALA A 239 20.20 -20.38 7.18
CA ALA A 239 20.83 -19.28 7.96
C ALA A 239 20.30 -17.92 7.52
N LEU A 240 19.94 -17.77 6.24
CA LEU A 240 19.58 -16.43 5.74
C LEU A 240 18.06 -16.27 5.69
N VAL A 241 17.34 -17.41 5.78
CA VAL A 241 15.86 -17.46 5.76
C VAL A 241 15.33 -16.57 4.62
N PRO A 242 15.67 -16.96 3.36
CA PRO A 242 15.20 -16.15 2.24
C PRO A 242 13.73 -16.46 1.87
N LEU A 243 13.15 -15.52 1.08
CA LEU A 243 11.76 -15.77 0.62
C LEU A 243 11.75 -16.80 -0.51
N LYS A 244 12.86 -16.72 -1.28
CA LYS A 244 12.87 -17.66 -2.42
C LYS A 244 14.22 -18.39 -2.48
N ILE A 245 14.05 -19.70 -2.64
CA ILE A 245 15.25 -20.52 -2.90
C ILE A 245 15.13 -21.07 -4.33
N VAL A 246 16.25 -20.82 -5.14
CA VAL A 246 16.10 -21.17 -6.57
C VAL A 246 17.24 -22.14 -6.93
N TYR A 247 16.78 -23.28 -7.47
CA TYR A 247 17.77 -24.21 -8.07
C TYR A 247 17.73 -24.11 -9.61
N LEU A 248 18.88 -23.71 -10.18
CA LEU A 248 18.90 -23.55 -11.64
C LEU A 248 19.37 -24.87 -12.27
N SER A 249 18.45 -25.23 -13.21
CA SER A 249 18.80 -26.48 -13.91
C SER A 249 18.60 -26.31 -15.42
N GLU A 250 19.18 -27.23 -16.24
CA GLU A 250 19.05 -27.15 -17.73
C GLU A 250 17.64 -27.58 -18.17
N LYS A 251 17.10 -28.47 -17.39
CA LYS A 251 15.79 -29.01 -17.80
C LYS A 251 14.66 -28.03 -17.44
N GLY A 252 14.93 -27.23 -16.40
CA GLY A 252 13.96 -26.14 -16.14
C GLY A 252 12.76 -26.61 -15.30
N GLY A 253 12.89 -27.81 -14.58
CA GLY A 253 11.80 -28.22 -13.66
C GLY A 253 11.71 -29.75 -13.58
N ILE A 254 10.65 -30.20 -12.88
CA ILE A 254 10.44 -31.65 -12.72
C ILE A 254 9.27 -32.06 -13.62
N TYR A 255 9.53 -33.20 -14.39
CA TYR A 255 8.50 -33.64 -15.35
C TYR A 255 7.89 -34.97 -14.88
N ASP A 256 6.54 -34.90 -15.07
CA ASP A 256 5.86 -36.18 -14.80
C ASP A 256 6.16 -37.17 -15.93
N LYS A 257 6.83 -38.30 -15.52
CA LYS A 257 7.31 -39.23 -16.58
C LYS A 257 6.15 -40.05 -17.14
N GLU A 258 5.05 -40.06 -16.49
CA GLU A 258 3.88 -40.77 -17.06
C GLU A 258 3.15 -39.91 -18.10
N THR A 259 2.95 -38.66 -17.76
CA THR A 259 2.17 -37.78 -18.69
C THR A 259 3.13 -36.97 -19.56
N GLY A 260 4.44 -36.89 -19.16
CA GLY A 260 5.42 -36.07 -19.91
C GLY A 260 5.22 -34.57 -19.70
N LYS A 261 4.34 -34.23 -18.83
CA LYS A 261 4.04 -32.80 -18.64
C LYS A 261 4.84 -32.26 -17.45
N LEU A 262 5.14 -30.92 -17.54
CA LEU A 262 5.87 -30.23 -16.45
C LEU A 262 4.95 -30.10 -15.21
N ILE A 263 5.62 -30.51 -14.11
CA ILE A 263 4.88 -30.26 -12.84
C ILE A 263 5.12 -28.82 -12.37
N GLU A 264 4.08 -28.07 -12.41
CA GLU A 264 4.25 -26.61 -12.21
C GLU A 264 4.42 -26.29 -10.71
N ALA A 265 3.73 -27.13 -9.86
CA ALA A 265 3.86 -26.84 -8.42
C ALA A 265 3.62 -28.12 -7.62
N ILE A 266 4.42 -28.18 -6.49
CA ILE A 266 4.19 -29.29 -5.55
C ILE A 266 3.92 -28.72 -4.15
N ASN A 267 2.70 -29.03 -3.58
CA ASN A 267 2.39 -28.68 -2.18
C ASN A 267 2.66 -29.88 -1.25
N LEU A 268 3.71 -29.67 -0.50
CA LEU A 268 4.32 -30.84 0.18
C LEU A 268 3.40 -31.38 1.27
N ASP A 269 2.66 -30.52 1.91
CA ASP A 269 1.82 -31.04 3.02
C ASP A 269 0.73 -31.98 2.47
N GLU A 270 0.36 -31.79 1.21
CA GLU A 270 -0.74 -32.62 0.68
C GLU A 270 -0.20 -33.71 -0.25
N GLU A 271 0.82 -33.33 -1.02
CA GLU A 271 1.10 -34.19 -2.20
C GLU A 271 2.42 -34.94 -2.00
N TYR A 272 3.01 -34.73 -0.89
CA TYR A 272 4.35 -35.34 -0.72
C TYR A 272 4.24 -36.87 -0.78
N ASP A 273 3.34 -37.45 -0.07
CA ASP A 273 3.26 -38.93 0.00
C ASP A 273 2.83 -39.51 -1.34
N VAL A 274 2.02 -38.74 -2.02
CA VAL A 274 1.52 -39.23 -3.33
C VAL A 274 2.69 -39.35 -4.32
N TYR A 275 3.51 -38.32 -4.33
CA TYR A 275 4.61 -38.35 -5.32
C TYR A 275 5.68 -39.37 -4.91
N MET A 276 5.86 -39.58 -3.56
CA MET A 276 6.91 -40.52 -3.10
C MET A 276 6.50 -41.96 -3.43
N LYS A 277 5.19 -42.20 -3.73
CA LYS A 277 4.75 -43.58 -4.04
C LYS A 277 4.74 -43.83 -5.54
N LYS A 278 4.97 -42.76 -6.30
CA LYS A 278 4.97 -42.97 -7.77
C LYS A 278 6.23 -43.72 -8.22
N PRO A 279 6.09 -44.65 -9.10
CA PRO A 279 7.19 -45.55 -9.50
C PRO A 279 8.28 -44.82 -10.28
N TRP A 280 7.98 -43.65 -10.95
CA TRP A 280 9.02 -42.97 -11.75
C TRP A 280 9.82 -41.98 -10.91
N VAL A 281 9.36 -41.73 -9.69
CA VAL A 281 10.19 -40.89 -8.79
C VAL A 281 11.29 -41.76 -8.19
N ILE A 282 12.42 -41.83 -8.91
CA ILE A 282 13.52 -42.76 -8.54
C ILE A 282 14.52 -42.01 -7.67
N HIS A 283 15.80 -42.67 -7.46
CA HIS A 283 16.73 -42.29 -6.38
C HIS A 283 17.09 -40.79 -6.47
N GLY A 284 17.28 -40.12 -7.69
CA GLY A 284 17.70 -38.70 -7.77
C GLY A 284 16.52 -37.74 -7.47
N THR A 285 15.41 -37.94 -8.11
CA THR A 285 14.23 -37.08 -7.91
C THR A 285 13.63 -37.28 -6.50
N ARG A 286 13.74 -38.47 -6.05
CA ARG A 286 13.25 -38.75 -4.69
C ARG A 286 14.10 -38.03 -3.64
N SER A 287 15.37 -38.13 -3.74
CA SER A 287 16.25 -37.47 -2.73
C SER A 287 16.09 -35.95 -2.79
N LYS A 288 15.82 -35.46 -3.96
CA LYS A 288 15.67 -34.00 -4.10
C LYS A 288 14.38 -33.50 -3.42
N ILE A 289 13.24 -34.20 -3.70
CA ILE A 289 11.96 -33.76 -3.08
C ILE A 289 12.05 -33.95 -1.56
N ARG A 290 12.70 -35.00 -1.15
CA ARG A 290 12.84 -35.22 0.30
C ARG A 290 13.71 -34.12 0.94
N ASP A 291 14.80 -33.81 0.30
CA ASP A 291 15.70 -32.77 0.87
C ASP A 291 15.00 -31.40 0.90
N ILE A 292 14.25 -31.17 -0.17
CA ILE A 292 13.56 -29.87 -0.20
C ILE A 292 12.48 -29.85 0.90
N LYS A 293 11.81 -30.99 1.08
CA LYS A 293 10.83 -31.04 2.19
C LYS A 293 11.50 -30.77 3.54
N THR A 294 12.58 -31.46 3.75
CA THR A 294 13.29 -31.24 5.03
C THR A 294 13.68 -29.77 5.19
N LEU A 295 14.15 -29.20 4.13
CA LEU A 295 14.55 -27.78 4.20
C LEU A 295 13.34 -26.89 4.50
N LEU A 296 12.22 -27.08 3.81
CA LEU A 296 11.08 -26.15 3.94
C LEU A 296 10.36 -26.39 5.26
N ASP A 297 10.58 -27.60 5.91
CA ASP A 297 10.00 -27.83 7.26
C ASP A 297 10.65 -26.92 8.31
N GLU A 298 11.84 -26.48 8.00
CA GLU A 298 12.55 -25.65 9.00
C GLU A 298 12.43 -24.15 8.66
N LEU A 299 11.93 -23.85 7.46
CA LEU A 299 11.78 -22.43 7.07
C LEU A 299 10.32 -22.01 7.21
N PRO A 300 10.11 -20.67 7.26
CA PRO A 300 8.72 -20.20 7.34
C PRO A 300 7.89 -20.68 6.12
N ARG A 301 6.55 -20.73 6.26
CA ARG A 301 5.65 -21.27 5.21
C ARG A 301 5.64 -20.35 3.98
N SER A 302 6.08 -19.11 4.26
CA SER A 302 6.13 -18.18 3.12
C SER A 302 7.31 -18.49 2.18
N SER A 303 8.27 -19.38 2.61
CA SER A 303 9.44 -19.70 1.78
C SER A 303 9.07 -20.79 0.76
N SER A 304 9.76 -20.66 -0.32
CA SER A 304 9.49 -21.66 -1.38
C SER A 304 10.78 -21.99 -2.12
N VAL A 305 10.69 -23.19 -2.77
CA VAL A 305 11.85 -23.59 -3.59
C VAL A 305 11.38 -23.73 -5.05
N ALA A 306 12.29 -23.14 -5.90
CA ALA A 306 11.93 -23.21 -7.32
C ALA A 306 13.06 -23.85 -8.11
N ILE A 307 12.61 -24.79 -9.00
CA ILE A 307 13.59 -25.37 -9.94
C ILE A 307 13.25 -24.87 -11.34
N ILE A 308 14.28 -24.13 -11.86
CA ILE A 308 13.88 -23.44 -13.11
C ILE A 308 15.10 -23.39 -14.03
N HIS A 309 14.77 -23.01 -15.25
CA HIS A 309 15.84 -22.68 -16.21
C HIS A 309 16.28 -21.22 -16.04
N PRO A 310 17.59 -20.88 -16.32
CA PRO A 310 18.08 -19.50 -16.09
C PRO A 310 17.29 -18.47 -16.90
N GLU A 311 16.69 -18.81 -17.98
CA GLU A 311 15.93 -17.82 -18.79
C GLU A 311 14.63 -17.42 -18.10
N SER A 312 14.27 -18.29 -17.23
CA SER A 312 12.97 -18.01 -16.59
C SER A 312 13.15 -17.48 -15.17
N LEU A 313 14.35 -17.11 -14.84
CA LEU A 313 14.68 -16.72 -13.45
C LEU A 313 13.84 -15.52 -13.03
N GLU A 314 13.70 -14.53 -13.82
CA GLU A 314 12.96 -13.31 -13.43
C GLU A 314 11.46 -13.61 -13.30
N ARG A 315 11.01 -14.40 -14.30
CA ARG A 315 9.57 -14.73 -14.27
C ARG A 315 9.21 -15.54 -13.02
N GLU A 316 10.15 -16.45 -12.62
CA GLU A 316 9.86 -17.29 -11.43
C GLU A 316 9.96 -16.48 -10.13
N LEU A 317 10.82 -15.57 -10.09
CA LEU A 317 10.99 -14.85 -8.80
C LEU A 317 9.86 -13.86 -8.58
N PHE A 318 9.10 -13.60 -9.75
CA PHE A 318 8.17 -12.48 -9.52
C PHE A 318 6.76 -12.89 -9.96
N THR A 319 6.62 -14.17 -10.55
CA THR A 319 5.26 -14.54 -10.98
C THR A 319 4.89 -15.89 -10.37
N HIS A 320 3.52 -16.16 -10.33
CA HIS A 320 2.99 -17.42 -9.78
C HIS A 320 2.78 -18.45 -10.89
N SER A 321 2.63 -17.92 -12.16
CA SER A 321 2.44 -18.87 -13.29
C SER A 321 3.76 -19.54 -13.67
N GLY A 322 4.74 -19.45 -12.61
CA GLY A 322 6.09 -20.02 -12.56
C GLY A 322 6.50 -20.69 -13.89
N ALA A 323 7.70 -20.67 -14.40
CA ALA A 323 8.33 -21.21 -15.63
C ALA A 323 9.09 -22.52 -15.31
N GLY A 324 8.77 -23.02 -14.14
CA GLY A 324 9.41 -24.28 -13.69
C GLY A 324 8.58 -24.94 -12.59
N THR A 325 9.26 -25.79 -11.80
CA THR A 325 8.52 -26.47 -10.72
C THR A 325 8.70 -25.72 -9.39
N LEU A 326 7.63 -25.21 -8.92
CA LEU A 326 7.64 -24.55 -7.61
C LEU A 326 7.21 -25.52 -6.50
N ILE A 327 8.11 -25.60 -5.50
CA ILE A 327 7.78 -26.50 -4.37
C ILE A 327 7.62 -25.69 -3.08
N ARG A 328 6.57 -25.91 -2.35
CA ARG A 328 6.31 -25.18 -1.08
C ARG A 328 5.59 -26.12 -0.10
N ARG A 329 5.66 -25.61 1.06
CA ARG A 329 4.98 -26.48 2.06
C ARG A 329 3.47 -26.52 1.80
N GLY A 330 2.95 -25.33 1.33
CA GLY A 330 1.50 -25.26 1.06
C GLY A 330 0.68 -25.47 2.33
N THR A 331 -0.66 -25.23 2.18
CA THR A 331 -1.60 -25.38 3.33
C THR A 331 -2.48 -26.62 3.10
N LYS A 332 -2.44 -27.39 4.23
CA LYS A 332 -3.36 -28.55 4.11
C LYS A 332 -4.83 -28.08 4.15
N LEU A 333 -5.54 -28.58 3.12
CA LEU A 333 -6.96 -28.14 3.06
C LEU A 333 -7.84 -29.16 3.79
N GLN A 334 -8.71 -28.63 4.55
CA GLN A 334 -9.73 -29.52 5.16
C GLN A 334 -10.99 -29.58 4.26
N GLN A 335 -11.59 -30.81 4.39
CA GLN A 335 -12.84 -30.97 3.61
C GLN A 335 -14.01 -31.25 4.58
N ALA A 336 -15.08 -30.62 4.14
CA ALA A 336 -16.26 -30.87 5.01
C ALA A 336 -17.49 -31.09 4.13
N GLU A 337 -18.22 -32.15 4.53
CA GLU A 337 -19.47 -32.43 3.78
C GLU A 337 -20.71 -32.17 4.65
N HIS A 338 -20.42 -32.06 5.99
CA HIS A 338 -21.52 -31.69 6.90
C HIS A 338 -21.07 -30.55 7.83
N MET A 339 -22.02 -29.77 8.39
CA MET A 339 -21.71 -28.55 9.18
C MET A 339 -20.95 -28.92 10.45
N LYS A 340 -21.13 -30.12 10.98
CA LYS A 340 -20.49 -30.52 12.25
C LYS A 340 -18.99 -30.75 12.06
N GLN A 341 -18.65 -30.86 10.78
CA GLN A 341 -17.22 -31.15 10.51
C GLN A 341 -16.39 -29.86 10.49
N PHE A 342 -17.22 -28.73 10.56
CA PHE A 342 -16.44 -27.48 10.69
C PHE A 342 -16.04 -27.24 12.15
N GLY A 343 -14.75 -27.20 12.49
CA GLY A 343 -14.21 -27.05 13.87
C GLY A 343 -14.86 -25.86 14.61
N ASP A 344 -15.12 -24.71 13.87
CA ASP A 344 -15.62 -23.48 14.50
C ASP A 344 -16.63 -22.80 13.57
N LEU A 345 -17.86 -22.92 13.95
CA LEU A 345 -18.94 -22.40 13.08
C LEU A 345 -18.98 -20.86 13.12
N ALA A 346 -18.55 -20.30 14.22
CA ALA A 346 -18.48 -18.82 14.31
C ALA A 346 -17.43 -18.26 13.32
N LYS A 347 -16.38 -18.96 13.22
CA LYS A 347 -15.33 -18.52 12.27
C LYS A 347 -15.80 -18.68 10.82
N LEU A 348 -16.57 -19.69 10.50
CA LEU A 348 -17.15 -19.87 9.16
C LEU A 348 -18.12 -18.73 8.82
N LYS A 349 -18.86 -18.36 9.87
CA LYS A 349 -19.80 -17.23 9.63
C LYS A 349 -19.05 -15.92 9.38
N GLN A 350 -18.05 -15.76 10.18
CA GLN A 350 -17.27 -14.52 10.01
C GLN A 350 -16.61 -14.48 8.62
N THR A 351 -16.19 -15.68 8.18
CA THR A 351 -15.50 -15.73 6.87
C THR A 351 -16.50 -15.42 5.74
N LEU A 352 -17.67 -15.92 5.84
CA LEU A 352 -18.68 -15.70 4.77
C LEU A 352 -19.18 -14.26 4.79
N VAL A 353 -18.91 -13.48 6.01
CA VAL A 353 -19.36 -12.06 6.10
C VAL A 353 -18.25 -11.15 5.60
N ARG A 354 -16.98 -11.47 5.78
CA ARG A 354 -15.68 -10.76 5.65
C ARG A 354 -15.60 -10.05 4.30
N ASP A 355 -16.42 -10.27 3.23
CA ASP A 355 -16.24 -9.59 1.92
C ASP A 355 -17.60 -9.18 1.36
N ARG A 356 -18.51 -9.01 2.39
CA ARG A 356 -19.85 -8.69 1.83
C ARG A 356 -20.45 -7.52 2.63
N ALA A 357 -20.65 -6.22 1.91
CA ALA A 357 -21.14 -4.96 2.50
C ALA A 357 -22.67 -4.89 2.38
N GLY A 358 -23.46 -5.13 3.54
CA GLY A 358 -24.92 -4.83 3.52
C GLY A 358 -25.46 -4.71 4.95
N LEU A 359 -26.50 -3.76 5.18
CA LEU A 359 -27.20 -3.27 6.38
C LEU A 359 -27.73 -4.43 7.22
N ASP A 360 -27.41 -6.05 6.64
CA ASP A 360 -27.74 -7.24 7.46
C ASP A 360 -27.00 -8.47 6.91
N ALA A 361 -25.78 -8.40 6.66
CA ALA A 361 -24.94 -9.46 6.07
C ALA A 361 -24.86 -10.67 7.02
N ALA A 362 -24.99 -10.42 8.32
CA ALA A 362 -24.92 -11.55 9.27
C ALA A 362 -26.21 -12.36 9.25
N GLY A 363 -27.35 -11.75 9.11
CA GLY A 363 -28.66 -12.44 9.03
C GLY A 363 -28.81 -13.24 7.72
N VAL A 364 -28.31 -12.79 6.64
CA VAL A 364 -28.37 -13.50 5.33
C VAL A 364 -27.45 -14.73 5.37
N VAL A 365 -26.33 -14.58 5.99
CA VAL A 365 -25.42 -15.74 6.06
C VAL A 365 -26.04 -16.84 6.94
N ASP A 366 -26.77 -16.37 8.00
CA ASP A 366 -27.43 -17.38 8.86
C ASP A 366 -28.47 -18.17 8.08
N ARG A 367 -29.18 -17.54 7.25
CA ARG A 367 -30.20 -18.25 6.45
C ARG A 367 -29.53 -19.15 5.40
N TYR A 368 -28.50 -18.63 4.86
CA TYR A 368 -27.73 -19.44 3.90
C TYR A 368 -27.19 -20.71 4.55
N LEU A 369 -26.67 -20.56 5.71
CA LEU A 369 -26.10 -21.76 6.36
C LEU A 369 -27.23 -22.75 6.68
N GLU A 370 -28.46 -22.28 6.98
CA GLU A 370 -29.59 -23.20 7.24
C GLU A 370 -29.96 -23.98 5.96
N ILE A 371 -29.87 -23.29 4.85
CA ILE A 371 -30.18 -23.97 3.57
C ILE A 371 -29.06 -24.97 3.24
N LEU A 372 -27.86 -24.48 3.49
CA LEU A 372 -26.74 -25.38 3.20
C LEU A 372 -26.82 -26.67 4.01
N GLU A 373 -27.44 -26.58 5.28
CA GLU A 373 -27.58 -27.80 6.12
C GLU A 373 -28.60 -28.76 5.52
N SER A 374 -29.51 -28.30 4.77
CA SER A 374 -30.62 -29.15 4.27
C SER A 374 -30.26 -29.79 2.92
N ARG A 375 -28.97 -29.57 2.43
CA ARG A 375 -28.58 -30.16 1.12
C ARG A 375 -27.13 -30.65 1.20
N PRO A 376 -26.83 -31.49 0.17
CA PRO A 376 -25.45 -31.99 0.18
C PRO A 376 -24.47 -30.95 -0.40
N PHE A 377 -23.38 -30.76 0.36
CA PHE A 377 -22.33 -29.85 -0.16
C PHE A 377 -20.95 -30.42 0.20
N LYS A 378 -20.08 -29.95 -0.59
CA LYS A 378 -18.68 -30.22 -0.22
C LYS A 378 -17.89 -28.90 -0.12
N ALA A 379 -17.18 -28.78 1.07
CA ALA A 379 -16.46 -27.51 1.30
C ALA A 379 -14.96 -27.79 1.39
N TYR A 380 -14.21 -26.83 0.81
CA TYR A 380 -12.73 -26.87 0.94
C TYR A 380 -12.23 -25.60 1.64
N TYR A 381 -11.43 -25.86 2.75
CA TYR A 381 -10.97 -24.65 3.44
C TYR A 381 -9.67 -24.94 4.18
N ASP A 382 -8.92 -23.83 4.35
CA ASP A 382 -7.67 -24.04 5.11
C ASP A 382 -7.90 -23.83 6.62
N ASP A 383 -6.95 -24.19 7.52
CA ASP A 383 -7.12 -24.18 8.99
C ASP A 383 -7.44 -22.78 9.51
N ASN A 384 -6.94 -21.74 8.73
CA ASN A 384 -7.14 -20.36 9.22
C ASN A 384 -8.36 -19.71 8.54
N MET A 385 -9.08 -20.46 7.72
CA MET A 385 -10.27 -20.00 6.96
C MET A 385 -9.96 -18.77 6.12
N GLU A 386 -8.71 -18.74 5.69
CA GLU A 386 -8.33 -17.68 4.74
C GLU A 386 -8.84 -17.98 3.33
N ALA A 387 -9.10 -19.27 3.10
CA ALA A 387 -9.70 -19.67 1.81
C ALA A 387 -10.84 -20.65 2.05
N LEU A 388 -11.97 -20.28 1.41
CA LEU A 388 -13.13 -21.18 1.58
C LEU A 388 -13.86 -21.30 0.23
N ALA A 389 -14.02 -22.65 -0.12
CA ALA A 389 -14.83 -22.92 -1.32
C ALA A 389 -15.93 -23.92 -0.96
N ILE A 390 -17.12 -23.57 -1.40
CA ILE A 390 -18.24 -24.51 -1.15
C ILE A 390 -18.84 -24.89 -2.52
N VAL A 391 -18.87 -26.23 -2.69
CA VAL A 391 -19.36 -26.70 -4.00
C VAL A 391 -20.62 -27.54 -3.77
N LEU A 392 -21.58 -27.24 -4.62
CA LEU A 392 -22.80 -28.07 -4.56
C LEU A 392 -22.77 -29.12 -5.67
N PRO A 393 -22.88 -30.35 -5.27
CA PRO A 393 -22.80 -31.42 -6.28
C PRO A 393 -24.01 -31.40 -7.23
N PRO A 394 -23.88 -31.99 -8.47
CA PRO A 394 -24.95 -31.95 -9.48
C PRO A 394 -26.21 -32.66 -8.99
N ASP A 395 -27.39 -32.08 -9.34
CA ASP A 395 -28.68 -32.72 -9.02
C ASP A 395 -28.91 -33.97 -9.89
N ASN A 396 -29.67 -35.00 -9.41
CA ASN A 396 -29.90 -36.32 -10.07
C ASN A 396 -30.55 -36.13 -11.45
N THR A 397 -30.39 -34.94 -12.17
CA THR A 397 -30.92 -34.75 -13.52
C THR A 397 -29.81 -35.06 -14.55
N PRO A 398 -30.20 -35.62 -15.69
CA PRO A 398 -29.20 -35.93 -16.74
C PRO A 398 -28.57 -34.65 -17.32
N ASN A 399 -27.12 -34.46 -17.04
CA ASN A 399 -26.29 -33.34 -17.56
C ASN A 399 -26.17 -32.21 -16.53
N ALA A 400 -26.37 -32.61 -15.24
CA ALA A 400 -26.34 -31.61 -14.16
C ALA A 400 -24.89 -31.31 -13.77
N LEU A 401 -24.62 -30.00 -13.77
CA LEU A 401 -23.25 -29.53 -13.49
C LEU A 401 -23.11 -29.19 -12.00
N ALA A 402 -21.89 -29.60 -11.51
CA ALA A 402 -21.62 -29.09 -10.15
C ALA A 402 -21.48 -27.56 -10.15
N GLN A 403 -21.94 -27.03 -8.97
CA GLN A 403 -21.91 -25.55 -8.90
C GLN A 403 -21.00 -25.07 -7.76
N LEU A 404 -20.14 -24.06 -8.22
CA LEU A 404 -19.37 -23.40 -7.15
C LEU A 404 -20.18 -22.26 -6.52
N ALA A 405 -20.71 -22.63 -5.29
CA ALA A 405 -21.64 -21.69 -4.64
C ALA A 405 -20.90 -20.51 -4.01
N THR A 406 -19.80 -20.80 -3.33
CA THR A 406 -19.05 -19.68 -2.70
C THR A 406 -17.54 -19.94 -2.86
N PHE A 407 -16.95 -18.86 -3.23
CA PHE A 407 -15.48 -18.92 -3.28
C PHE A 407 -14.91 -17.64 -2.66
N THR A 408 -14.59 -17.77 -1.30
CA THR A 408 -14.13 -16.59 -0.54
C THR A 408 -12.65 -16.77 -0.13
N ILE A 409 -11.90 -15.81 -0.67
CA ILE A 409 -10.45 -15.93 -0.38
C ILE A 409 -9.93 -14.55 0.07
N THR A 410 -9.08 -14.53 1.15
CA THR A 410 -8.50 -13.24 1.59
C THR A 410 -7.41 -12.80 0.61
N ARG A 411 -7.15 -11.53 0.70
CA ARG A 411 -6.10 -11.02 -0.21
C ARG A 411 -4.77 -11.74 0.01
N GLY A 412 -4.37 -12.00 1.26
CA GLY A 412 -3.12 -12.73 1.57
C GLY A 412 -3.10 -14.14 0.97
N ALA A 413 -4.33 -14.73 1.00
CA ALA A 413 -4.40 -16.12 0.47
C ALA A 413 -4.35 -16.13 -1.07
N TRP A 414 -4.87 -15.03 -1.72
CA TRP A 414 -4.73 -14.94 -3.19
C TRP A 414 -3.25 -14.79 -3.58
N LEU A 415 -2.43 -14.17 -2.68
CA LEU A 415 -1.03 -13.90 -3.03
C LEU A 415 -0.15 -15.10 -2.68
N SER A 416 -0.69 -15.99 -1.79
CA SER A 416 0.15 -17.14 -1.37
C SER A 416 -0.31 -18.41 -2.12
N ASN A 417 -1.12 -18.27 -3.26
CA ASN A 417 -1.56 -19.34 -4.18
C ASN A 417 -2.44 -20.36 -3.48
N ILE A 418 -2.98 -20.06 -2.35
CA ILE A 418 -3.92 -20.97 -1.68
C ILE A 418 -5.17 -21.14 -2.54
N ALA A 419 -5.53 -20.11 -3.30
CA ALA A 419 -6.72 -20.21 -4.17
C ALA A 419 -6.53 -21.29 -5.25
N ASP A 420 -5.28 -21.34 -5.81
CA ASP A 420 -5.01 -22.38 -6.83
C ASP A 420 -5.09 -23.78 -6.23
N ASN A 421 -4.54 -23.83 -5.00
CA ASN A 421 -4.61 -25.15 -4.34
C ASN A 421 -6.05 -25.60 -4.10
N VAL A 422 -6.91 -24.64 -3.68
CA VAL A 422 -8.32 -25.01 -3.41
C VAL A 422 -9.00 -25.41 -4.72
N PHE A 423 -8.75 -24.65 -5.77
CA PHE A 423 -9.48 -24.88 -7.04
C PHE A 423 -9.00 -26.20 -7.68
N GLN A 424 -7.69 -26.53 -7.56
CA GLN A 424 -7.20 -27.83 -8.08
C GLN A 424 -7.90 -29.01 -7.40
N ASN A 425 -8.11 -28.86 -6.08
CA ASN A 425 -8.85 -29.95 -5.39
C ASN A 425 -10.31 -30.01 -5.84
N VAL A 426 -10.79 -28.82 -6.11
CA VAL A 426 -12.19 -28.81 -6.60
C VAL A 426 -12.25 -29.46 -7.98
N LYS A 427 -11.37 -29.15 -8.82
CA LYS A 427 -11.34 -29.72 -10.18
C LYS A 427 -11.13 -31.23 -10.15
N ARG A 428 -10.30 -31.65 -9.20
CA ARG A 428 -10.07 -33.11 -9.08
C ARG A 428 -11.37 -33.83 -8.67
N ASP A 429 -12.13 -33.23 -7.78
CA ASP A 429 -13.33 -33.91 -7.25
C ASP A 429 -14.53 -33.69 -8.16
N PHE A 430 -14.46 -32.54 -8.91
CA PHE A 430 -15.61 -32.24 -9.77
C PHE A 430 -15.11 -31.88 -11.17
N PRO A 431 -15.12 -32.79 -12.08
CA PRO A 431 -14.52 -32.59 -13.42
C PRO A 431 -15.39 -31.68 -14.29
N LYS A 432 -16.74 -31.62 -13.95
CA LYS A 432 -17.61 -30.64 -14.65
C LYS A 432 -18.17 -29.64 -13.63
N LEU A 433 -17.89 -28.28 -13.91
CA LEU A 433 -18.27 -27.30 -12.88
C LEU A 433 -18.60 -25.96 -13.55
N ALA A 434 -19.66 -25.28 -12.96
CA ALA A 434 -19.97 -23.92 -13.43
C ALA A 434 -20.04 -22.95 -12.25
N TRP A 435 -19.67 -21.65 -12.56
CA TRP A 435 -19.75 -20.66 -11.47
C TRP A 435 -19.91 -19.26 -12.07
N THR A 436 -20.39 -18.33 -11.22
CA THR A 436 -20.59 -16.94 -11.72
C THR A 436 -19.74 -15.98 -10.90
N VAL A 437 -19.28 -14.93 -11.63
CA VAL A 437 -18.46 -13.92 -10.94
C VAL A 437 -18.91 -12.53 -11.41
N LYS A 438 -18.78 -11.50 -10.54
CA LYS A 438 -19.10 -10.12 -10.97
C LYS A 438 -18.05 -9.61 -11.97
N GLN A 439 -18.58 -8.89 -12.94
CA GLN A 439 -17.68 -8.42 -14.01
C GLN A 439 -16.62 -7.46 -13.46
N ASP A 440 -16.88 -6.78 -12.36
CA ASP A 440 -15.89 -5.81 -11.83
C ASP A 440 -15.02 -6.46 -10.74
N ASP A 441 -15.08 -7.80 -10.68
CA ASP A 441 -14.24 -8.48 -9.67
C ASP A 441 -12.76 -8.32 -10.03
N GLU A 442 -11.92 -8.08 -8.95
CA GLU A 442 -10.48 -7.81 -9.14
C GLU A 442 -9.74 -9.03 -9.68
N ASN A 443 -10.32 -10.28 -9.49
CA ASN A 443 -9.57 -11.49 -9.88
C ASN A 443 -10.29 -12.18 -11.05
N LEU A 444 -10.96 -11.45 -11.90
CA LEU A 444 -11.76 -12.02 -13.01
C LEU A 444 -10.84 -12.73 -14.01
N THR A 445 -9.64 -12.15 -14.28
CA THR A 445 -8.71 -12.78 -15.22
C THR A 445 -8.31 -14.19 -14.75
N TRP A 446 -8.16 -14.34 -13.46
CA TRP A 446 -7.84 -15.67 -12.89
C TRP A 446 -8.96 -16.68 -13.18
N PHE A 447 -10.16 -16.31 -12.95
CA PHE A 447 -11.28 -17.23 -13.21
C PHE A 447 -11.36 -17.59 -14.69
N SER A 448 -11.04 -16.63 -15.49
CA SER A 448 -11.06 -16.90 -16.94
C SER A 448 -9.99 -17.92 -17.34
N GLU A 449 -8.78 -17.88 -16.66
CA GLU A 449 -7.70 -18.82 -17.00
C GLU A 449 -8.07 -20.25 -16.58
N LYS A 450 -8.97 -20.36 -15.58
CA LYS A 450 -9.28 -21.72 -15.08
C LYS A 450 -10.49 -22.30 -15.84
N ALA A 451 -11.07 -21.49 -16.68
CA ALA A 451 -12.33 -21.95 -17.29
C ALA A 451 -12.06 -22.37 -18.73
N ASP A 452 -12.88 -23.28 -19.28
CA ASP A 452 -12.82 -23.65 -20.70
C ASP A 452 -13.64 -22.67 -21.55
N GLY A 453 -14.68 -22.05 -20.88
CA GLY A 453 -15.52 -21.07 -21.62
C GLY A 453 -16.15 -20.05 -20.66
N SER A 454 -16.59 -18.86 -21.22
CA SER A 454 -17.24 -17.83 -20.38
C SER A 454 -18.26 -17.05 -21.22
N ILE A 455 -19.32 -16.48 -20.51
CA ILE A 455 -20.27 -15.57 -21.16
C ILE A 455 -20.67 -14.47 -20.16
N ALA A 456 -20.69 -13.27 -20.71
CA ALA A 456 -20.98 -12.14 -19.80
C ALA A 456 -22.37 -11.57 -20.10
N ARG A 457 -23.15 -11.21 -19.00
CA ARG A 457 -24.46 -10.55 -19.14
C ARG A 457 -24.80 -9.80 -17.86
N GLY A 458 -25.38 -8.42 -18.05
CA GLY A 458 -25.99 -7.69 -16.91
C GLY A 458 -24.99 -7.49 -15.76
N GLY A 459 -23.58 -7.30 -16.14
CA GLY A 459 -22.60 -6.97 -15.06
C GLY A 459 -22.08 -8.24 -14.37
N GLU A 460 -22.38 -9.49 -14.98
CA GLU A 460 -21.92 -10.78 -14.39
C GLU A 460 -21.32 -11.65 -15.50
N VAL A 461 -20.41 -12.53 -15.02
CA VAL A 461 -19.77 -13.41 -16.01
C VAL A 461 -19.94 -14.86 -15.54
N LEU A 462 -20.45 -15.72 -16.49
CA LEU A 462 -20.55 -17.16 -16.21
C LEU A 462 -19.33 -17.91 -16.79
N PHE A 463 -18.74 -18.75 -15.82
CA PHE A 463 -17.60 -19.57 -16.27
C PHE A 463 -17.96 -21.05 -16.11
N TRP A 464 -17.23 -21.88 -17.05
CA TRP A 464 -17.41 -23.32 -16.87
C TRP A 464 -16.19 -24.07 -17.41
N TYR A 465 -16.08 -25.40 -16.83
CA TYR A 465 -15.09 -26.29 -17.46
C TYR A 465 -15.62 -27.72 -17.45
N GLY A 466 -15.05 -28.51 -18.46
CA GLY A 466 -15.31 -29.96 -18.40
C GLY A 466 -16.57 -30.34 -19.17
N ILE A 467 -17.11 -29.29 -20.06
CA ILE A 467 -18.28 -29.64 -20.90
C ILE A 467 -17.77 -29.89 -22.32
N ASP A 468 -18.05 -31.04 -22.87
CA ASP A 468 -17.43 -31.45 -24.15
C ASP A 468 -18.44 -31.36 -25.29
N SER A 469 -19.80 -31.17 -24.96
CA SER A 469 -20.79 -31.16 -26.05
C SER A 469 -21.32 -29.74 -26.29
N PRO A 470 -21.29 -29.29 -27.52
CA PRO A 470 -21.76 -27.95 -27.88
C PRO A 470 -23.24 -27.74 -27.51
N ASP A 471 -24.03 -28.82 -27.51
CA ASP A 471 -25.47 -28.69 -27.16
C ASP A 471 -25.64 -28.36 -25.66
N GLU A 472 -24.77 -28.94 -24.86
CA GLU A 472 -24.81 -28.67 -23.39
C GLU A 472 -24.36 -27.24 -23.08
N VAL A 473 -23.42 -26.73 -23.86
CA VAL A 473 -22.94 -25.35 -23.63
C VAL A 473 -24.04 -24.36 -24.04
N ARG A 474 -24.73 -24.74 -25.17
CA ARG A 474 -25.79 -23.81 -25.62
C ARG A 474 -26.94 -23.74 -24.61
N GLU A 475 -27.24 -24.90 -24.07
CA GLU A 475 -28.30 -24.91 -23.05
C GLU A 475 -27.89 -24.11 -21.81
N LEU A 476 -26.66 -24.33 -21.36
CA LEU A 476 -26.16 -23.58 -20.20
C LEU A 476 -26.12 -22.07 -20.48
N MET A 477 -25.74 -21.70 -21.69
CA MET A 477 -25.65 -20.26 -22.01
C MET A 477 -27.05 -19.65 -22.11
N SER A 478 -27.95 -20.49 -22.74
CA SER A 478 -29.33 -19.97 -22.89
C SER A 478 -29.98 -19.77 -21.52
N GLU A 479 -29.70 -20.70 -20.64
CA GLU A 479 -30.26 -20.58 -19.27
C GLU A 479 -29.68 -19.36 -18.53
N PHE A 480 -28.46 -19.07 -18.70
CA PHE A 480 -27.85 -17.91 -18.03
C PHE A 480 -28.35 -16.60 -18.64
N VAL A 481 -28.49 -16.61 -19.92
CA VAL A 481 -28.94 -15.36 -20.56
C VAL A 481 -30.39 -15.06 -20.12
N LYS A 482 -31.16 -16.17 -19.90
CA LYS A 482 -32.58 -15.95 -19.53
C LYS A 482 -32.70 -15.61 -18.04
N HIS A 483 -31.86 -16.20 -17.23
CA HIS A 483 -32.17 -16.13 -15.78
C HIS A 483 -30.98 -15.49 -15.04
N GLY A 484 -29.94 -15.03 -15.77
CA GLY A 484 -28.74 -14.50 -15.08
C GLY A 484 -28.26 -15.42 -13.95
N ARG A 485 -27.90 -14.92 -12.74
CA ARG A 485 -27.33 -15.71 -11.62
C ARG A 485 -28.42 -16.54 -10.93
N LYS A 486 -29.62 -16.23 -11.32
CA LYS A 486 -30.76 -16.94 -10.70
C LYS A 486 -30.91 -18.34 -11.31
N MET A 487 -30.10 -18.63 -12.33
CA MET A 487 -30.20 -19.96 -12.98
C MET A 487 -29.75 -21.08 -12.04
N PHE A 488 -29.01 -20.61 -11.04
CA PHE A 488 -28.57 -21.68 -10.11
C PHE A 488 -29.49 -21.72 -8.89
N GLY A 489 -30.76 -21.08 -9.00
CA GLY A 489 -31.74 -21.04 -7.89
C GLY A 489 -31.22 -20.27 -6.68
N ASP A 490 -31.97 -20.33 -5.37
CA ASP A 490 -31.63 -19.68 -4.08
C ASP A 490 -30.43 -20.36 -3.43
N THR A 491 -29.55 -20.89 -4.17
CA THR A 491 -28.50 -21.77 -3.57
C THR A 491 -27.16 -21.02 -3.55
N ASN A 492 -27.16 -19.84 -4.12
CA ASN A 492 -25.93 -19.04 -4.18
C ASN A 492 -26.02 -17.86 -3.18
N LEU A 493 -25.12 -17.92 -2.14
CA LEU A 493 -25.07 -16.89 -1.08
C LEU A 493 -25.08 -15.48 -1.68
N GLU A 494 -24.55 -15.28 -2.82
CA GLU A 494 -24.51 -13.95 -3.46
C GLU A 494 -25.87 -13.57 -4.04
N SER A 495 -26.61 -14.50 -4.43
CA SER A 495 -27.99 -14.28 -4.90
C SER A 495 -28.92 -13.90 -3.74
N HIS A 496 -28.66 -14.41 -2.47
CA HIS A 496 -29.46 -14.05 -1.28
C HIS A 496 -29.15 -12.63 -0.81
N ILE A 497 -27.96 -12.25 -0.98
CA ILE A 497 -27.56 -10.88 -0.55
C ILE A 497 -28.14 -9.87 -1.54
N HIS A 498 -28.16 -10.13 -2.76
CA HIS A 498 -28.74 -9.20 -3.75
C HIS A 498 -30.25 -9.08 -3.57
N ARG A 499 -30.97 -10.12 -3.22
CA ARG A 499 -32.43 -10.06 -2.96
C ARG A 499 -32.73 -9.26 -1.69
N ALA A 500 -31.94 -9.63 -0.66
CA ALA A 500 -32.13 -8.86 0.59
C ALA A 500 -31.90 -7.37 0.36
N ASN A 501 -30.96 -7.12 -0.53
CA ASN A 501 -30.71 -5.69 -0.81
C ASN A 501 -31.81 -5.11 -1.71
N SER A 502 -32.32 -5.92 -2.67
CA SER A 502 -33.39 -5.45 -3.57
C SER A 502 -34.73 -5.39 -2.81
N THR A 503 -35.00 -6.28 -1.86
CA THR A 503 -36.19 -6.27 -0.99
C THR A 503 -36.13 -5.11 0.00
N ALA A 504 -34.92 -4.92 0.59
CA ALA A 504 -34.73 -3.75 1.48
C ALA A 504 -34.98 -2.43 0.73
N GLN A 505 -34.57 -2.46 -0.56
CA GLN A 505 -34.80 -1.26 -1.40
C GLN A 505 -36.28 -1.13 -1.75
N ARG A 506 -36.96 -2.24 -1.90
CA ARG A 506 -38.41 -2.24 -2.23
C ARG A 506 -39.25 -1.95 -0.98
N ILE A 507 -38.87 -2.47 0.17
CA ILE A 507 -39.52 -2.18 1.46
C ILE A 507 -39.34 -0.69 1.82
N ARG A 508 -38.13 -0.21 1.51
CA ARG A 508 -37.92 1.25 1.70
C ARG A 508 -38.79 2.05 0.72
N ALA A 509 -38.97 1.47 -0.42
CA ALA A 509 -39.78 2.16 -1.44
C ALA A 509 -41.28 2.00 -1.13
N ASN A 510 -41.72 0.84 -0.57
CA ASN A 510 -43.10 0.56 -0.14
C ASN A 510 -43.45 1.22 1.20
N ALA A 511 -42.50 1.34 2.15
CA ALA A 511 -42.67 2.11 3.40
C ALA A 511 -42.80 3.61 3.11
N ALA A 512 -42.22 3.97 1.99
CA ALA A 512 -42.36 5.36 1.50
C ALA A 512 -43.71 5.56 0.82
N ASN A 513 -44.40 4.46 0.30
CA ASN A 513 -45.71 4.52 -0.36
C ASN A 513 -46.86 4.26 0.62
N LEU A 514 -46.69 3.59 1.81
CA LEU A 514 -47.68 3.31 2.86
C LEU A 514 -47.71 4.45 3.88
N ALA A 515 -46.71 5.31 3.90
CA ALA A 515 -46.74 6.52 4.76
C ALA A 515 -47.47 7.65 4.04
N SER A 516 -47.97 7.42 2.68
CA SER A 516 -48.78 8.41 1.94
C SER A 516 -50.27 8.03 1.94
N ASN A 517 -50.75 6.81 2.73
CA ASN A 517 -52.19 6.47 2.74
C ASN A 517 -52.63 6.15 4.16
N ARG A 518 -52.26 6.91 5.24
CA ARG A 518 -53.02 6.73 6.50
C ARG A 518 -53.64 8.06 6.91
N ARG A 519 -54.99 8.31 6.50
CA ARG A 519 -56.19 8.98 7.08
C ARG A 519 -56.16 8.95 8.61
N ALA A 520 -55.70 9.98 9.24
CA ALA A 520 -55.72 10.60 10.58
C ALA A 520 -57.15 10.66 11.14
N PHE A 521 -57.73 9.66 11.87
CA PHE A 521 -58.76 9.75 12.94
C PHE A 521 -58.38 10.83 13.96
N SER A 522 -58.95 12.08 13.77
CA SER A 522 -59.26 13.29 14.54
C SER A 522 -60.22 12.98 15.70
N THR A 523 -59.80 13.04 16.99
CA THR A 523 -60.70 13.56 18.07
C THR A 523 -60.38 15.03 18.35
N SER A 524 -61.15 15.94 17.60
CA SER A 524 -61.22 17.26 18.30
C SER A 524 -62.62 17.49 18.85
N ALA A 525 -62.82 17.66 20.19
CA ALA A 525 -63.64 18.60 21.00
C ALA A 525 -63.82 19.95 20.28
N ARG A 526 -65.00 20.15 19.56
CA ARG A 526 -65.76 21.27 18.98
C ARG A 526 -65.84 22.46 19.93
N PRO A 527 -66.46 23.75 19.40
CA PRO A 527 -66.64 24.48 18.13
C PRO A 527 -66.88 25.98 18.36
N ALA A 528 -66.45 26.75 17.29
CA ALA A 528 -67.44 27.74 16.79
C ALA A 528 -66.78 28.57 15.68
N ALA A 529 -67.38 28.52 14.48
CA ALA A 529 -68.28 29.27 13.58
C ALA A 529 -67.46 30.19 12.66
N ARG A 530 -67.60 30.05 11.35
CA ARG A 530 -68.22 30.51 10.09
C ARG A 530 -67.38 31.63 9.47
N VAL A 531 -67.01 31.45 8.13
CA VAL A 531 -67.44 32.25 6.95
C VAL A 531 -66.47 31.97 5.80
N THR A 532 -66.96 31.49 4.62
CA THR A 532 -67.23 31.48 3.18
C THR A 532 -66.27 32.41 2.43
N THR A 533 -65.63 31.95 1.27
CA THR A 533 -65.77 32.07 -0.19
C THR A 533 -64.42 32.45 -0.80
N ASN A 534 -63.96 31.71 -1.88
CA ASN A 534 -63.78 31.74 -3.35
C ASN A 534 -62.39 32.29 -3.71
N GLY A 535 -61.54 31.47 -4.42
CA GLY A 535 -61.03 31.81 -5.77
C GLY A 535 -59.52 31.48 -5.86
N LEU A 536 -59.16 30.50 -6.63
CA LEU A 536 -58.24 30.10 -7.71
C LEU A 536 -57.04 31.05 -7.79
N GLN A 537 -55.77 30.42 -7.50
CA GLN A 537 -54.56 30.72 -8.31
C GLN A 537 -53.34 30.06 -7.65
N GLN A 538 -52.90 28.89 -8.22
CA GLN A 538 -51.55 28.43 -8.60
C GLN A 538 -50.46 29.16 -7.80
N VAL A 539 -50.01 28.40 -6.67
CA VAL A 539 -48.63 28.67 -6.20
C VAL A 539 -48.06 27.37 -5.62
N ARG A 540 -47.40 26.53 -6.44
CA ARG A 540 -46.21 25.71 -6.16
C ARG A 540 -45.39 26.29 -5.00
N THR A 541 -45.51 25.60 -3.75
CA THR A 541 -44.37 25.57 -2.80
C THR A 541 -44.55 24.40 -1.84
N TYR A 542 -43.48 23.48 -1.75
CA TYR A 542 -42.29 23.28 -0.89
C TYR A 542 -42.05 21.78 -0.70
N THR A 543 -40.86 21.30 -1.30
CA THR A 543 -39.62 20.58 -0.94
C THR A 543 -39.65 20.15 0.54
N THR A 544 -39.92 18.82 0.87
CA THR A 544 -39.70 18.08 2.14
C THR A 544 -38.28 17.51 2.16
N ASN A 545 -37.27 18.48 2.49
CA ASN A 545 -36.12 18.29 3.41
C ASN A 545 -36.04 16.85 3.94
N PRO A 546 -34.92 15.99 3.51
CA PRO A 546 -34.60 14.72 4.20
C PRO A 546 -33.41 14.88 5.16
N ASN A 547 -33.49 15.43 6.43
CA ASN A 547 -32.41 15.18 7.40
C ASN A 547 -32.86 14.14 8.43
N PRO A 548 -31.66 13.24 9.22
CA PRO A 548 -31.25 13.62 10.57
C PRO A 548 -29.79 13.24 10.85
N PRO A 549 -29.10 13.86 12.22
CA PRO A 549 -29.39 14.90 13.23
C PRO A 549 -28.13 15.64 13.67
N LEU A 550 -27.86 16.81 13.09
CA LEU A 550 -27.72 17.88 14.13
C LEU A 550 -28.09 19.23 13.50
N GLY A 551 -29.43 19.57 13.10
CA GLY A 551 -29.41 21.06 13.03
C GLY A 551 -30.83 21.60 12.94
N ILE A 552 -31.62 21.64 14.04
CA ILE A 552 -32.83 22.42 14.37
C ILE A 552 -32.51 23.91 14.36
N LYS A 553 -31.08 24.37 14.00
CA LYS A 553 -30.69 25.76 14.29
C LYS A 553 -31.10 26.68 13.13
N ASN A 554 -31.59 26.06 11.99
CA ASN A 554 -32.03 26.99 10.92
C ASN A 554 -33.20 26.38 10.15
N ARG A 555 -33.98 25.42 10.75
CA ARG A 555 -35.15 24.69 10.20
C ARG A 555 -36.27 25.68 9.84
N GLU A 556 -36.09 26.98 10.27
CA GLU A 556 -37.18 27.96 10.00
C GLU A 556 -36.79 28.87 8.83
N LYS A 557 -35.51 28.66 8.25
CA LYS A 557 -35.16 29.59 7.17
C LYS A 557 -35.60 28.98 5.83
N ASP A 558 -36.54 29.75 5.04
CA ASP A 558 -37.02 29.25 3.74
C ASP A 558 -36.11 29.73 2.60
N TYR A 559 -34.86 30.22 3.01
CA TYR A 559 -33.98 30.72 1.93
C TYR A 559 -32.56 30.16 2.15
N PRO A 560 -31.71 30.07 0.97
CA PRO A 560 -30.33 29.61 1.12
C PRO A 560 -29.50 30.57 2.00
N SER A 561 -28.60 30.01 2.83
CA SER A 561 -27.75 30.87 3.68
C SER A 561 -26.92 31.85 2.85
N LYS A 562 -27.07 33.08 3.20
CA LYS A 562 -26.35 34.15 2.47
C LYS A 562 -24.93 34.32 3.02
N VAL A 563 -23.97 34.35 2.05
CA VAL A 563 -22.54 34.30 2.46
C VAL A 563 -21.84 35.49 1.81
N ALA A 564 -20.91 36.07 2.68
CA ALA A 564 -20.07 37.15 2.13
C ALA A 564 -18.60 36.81 2.39
N ILE A 565 -17.78 37.07 1.27
CA ILE A 565 -16.33 36.84 1.44
C ILE A 565 -15.60 38.20 1.41
N ILE A 566 -14.82 38.33 2.51
CA ILE A 566 -14.03 39.59 2.56
C ILE A 566 -12.56 39.23 2.29
N GLY A 567 -12.05 39.78 1.10
CA GLY A 567 -10.62 39.55 0.76
C GLY A 567 -10.47 38.32 -0.14
N ALA A 568 -11.28 38.21 -1.26
CA ALA A 568 -11.30 36.99 -2.10
C ALA A 568 -10.41 37.19 -3.33
N ARG A 569 -9.18 37.74 -3.10
CA ARG A 569 -8.33 37.94 -4.30
C ARG A 569 -7.38 36.75 -4.46
N GLY A 570 -7.05 36.03 -3.55
CA GLY A 570 -5.98 35.01 -3.57
C GLY A 570 -6.50 33.66 -4.08
N TYR A 571 -5.61 32.72 -4.24
CA TYR A 571 -5.96 31.40 -4.79
C TYR A 571 -6.97 30.68 -3.89
N THR A 572 -6.86 30.93 -2.56
CA THR A 572 -7.81 30.27 -1.65
C THR A 572 -9.23 30.83 -1.84
N GLY A 573 -9.28 32.18 -1.94
CA GLY A 573 -10.61 32.80 -2.19
C GLY A 573 -11.29 32.21 -3.43
N GLN A 574 -10.49 32.06 -4.48
CA GLN A 574 -11.08 31.51 -5.72
C GLN A 574 -11.52 30.04 -5.53
N ALA A 575 -10.71 29.22 -4.90
CA ALA A 575 -11.11 27.83 -4.64
C ALA A 575 -12.40 27.75 -3.82
N LEU A 576 -12.54 28.68 -2.83
CA LEU A 576 -13.77 28.67 -2.00
C LEU A 576 -14.99 29.11 -2.83
N ILE A 577 -14.77 30.09 -3.72
CA ILE A 577 -15.90 30.54 -4.57
C ILE A 577 -16.36 29.37 -5.45
N ASP A 578 -15.44 28.58 -5.97
CA ASP A 578 -15.81 27.41 -6.79
C ASP A 578 -16.65 26.41 -5.97
N LEU A 579 -16.29 26.22 -4.73
CA LEU A 579 -17.07 25.28 -3.90
C LEU A 579 -18.45 25.85 -3.56
N LEU A 580 -18.47 27.14 -3.32
CA LEU A 580 -19.78 27.74 -2.98
C LEU A 580 -20.71 27.71 -4.20
N ASN A 581 -20.16 27.85 -5.35
CA ASN A 581 -20.98 27.80 -6.57
C ASN A 581 -21.67 26.45 -6.72
N LYS A 582 -21.05 25.38 -6.22
CA LYS A 582 -21.62 24.02 -6.38
C LYS A 582 -22.50 23.66 -5.18
N HIS A 583 -22.48 24.44 -4.16
CA HIS A 583 -23.25 24.10 -2.96
C HIS A 583 -24.72 24.50 -3.13
N PRO A 584 -25.66 23.63 -2.79
CA PRO A 584 -27.09 23.84 -3.10
C PRO A 584 -27.75 24.82 -2.12
N ASN A 585 -27.05 25.05 -1.00
CA ASN A 585 -27.83 25.78 0.03
C ASN A 585 -27.07 27.04 0.47
N PHE A 586 -26.03 27.40 -0.29
CA PHE A 586 -25.30 28.65 0.05
C PHE A 586 -25.42 29.62 -1.13
N ASP A 587 -25.65 30.78 -0.69
CA ASP A 587 -25.78 31.85 -1.70
C ASP A 587 -24.73 32.94 -1.44
N LEU A 588 -23.73 33.00 -2.45
CA LEU A 588 -22.69 34.06 -2.33
C LEU A 588 -23.25 35.41 -2.78
N CYS A 589 -23.28 36.37 -1.72
CA CYS A 589 -23.96 37.65 -2.03
C CYS A 589 -22.96 38.77 -2.23
N HIS A 590 -21.90 38.65 -1.46
CA HIS A 590 -20.93 39.77 -1.58
C HIS A 590 -19.50 39.22 -1.58
N VAL A 591 -18.70 39.82 -2.49
CA VAL A 591 -17.25 39.51 -2.47
C VAL A 591 -16.48 40.84 -2.50
N SER A 592 -15.56 40.91 -1.49
CA SER A 592 -14.85 42.20 -1.39
C SER A 592 -13.38 42.00 -1.75
N SER A 593 -12.88 42.95 -2.68
CA SER A 593 -11.44 43.05 -3.00
C SER A 593 -11.10 44.49 -3.40
N ARG A 594 -10.06 45.00 -2.72
CA ARG A 594 -9.69 46.40 -3.06
C ARG A 594 -9.13 46.47 -4.49
N GLU A 595 -8.49 45.52 -4.92
CA GLU A 595 -7.79 45.54 -6.22
C GLU A 595 -8.74 45.20 -7.37
N LEU A 596 -9.71 44.33 -7.07
CA LEU A 596 -10.54 43.85 -8.19
C LEU A 596 -11.92 44.52 -8.15
N ALA A 597 -11.95 45.61 -7.32
CA ALA A 597 -13.26 46.28 -7.19
C ALA A 597 -13.73 46.77 -8.56
N GLY A 598 -15.04 46.42 -8.89
CA GLY A 598 -15.63 46.93 -10.16
C GLY A 598 -15.59 45.84 -11.25
N LYS A 599 -14.80 44.81 -11.01
CA LYS A 599 -14.72 43.72 -12.01
C LYS A 599 -15.72 42.61 -11.69
N GLU A 600 -16.16 41.95 -12.78
CA GLU A 600 -17.12 40.84 -12.57
C GLU A 600 -16.39 39.59 -12.05
N LEU A 601 -17.06 38.96 -11.01
CA LEU A 601 -16.46 37.73 -10.44
C LEU A 601 -16.62 36.57 -11.43
N LYS A 602 -15.49 35.90 -11.72
CA LYS A 602 -15.56 34.72 -12.61
C LYS A 602 -15.66 33.43 -11.77
N GLY A 603 -16.48 32.42 -12.28
CA GLY A 603 -16.41 31.10 -11.59
C GLY A 603 -17.61 30.89 -10.66
N TYR A 604 -18.55 31.96 -10.63
CA TYR A 604 -19.82 31.80 -9.89
C TYR A 604 -21.00 32.02 -10.84
N ASP A 605 -21.78 30.91 -11.10
CA ASP A 605 -22.77 31.00 -12.20
C ASP A 605 -24.20 31.12 -11.64
N LYS A 606 -24.32 31.20 -10.31
CA LYS A 606 -25.69 31.29 -9.76
C LYS A 606 -26.21 32.73 -9.84
N LYS A 607 -25.21 33.66 -9.96
CA LYS A 607 -25.59 35.07 -10.09
C LYS A 607 -24.35 35.91 -10.45
N GLN A 608 -24.78 37.03 -11.05
CA GLN A 608 -23.65 37.91 -11.41
C GLN A 608 -23.22 38.76 -10.20
N ILE A 609 -21.86 38.66 -9.85
CA ILE A 609 -21.38 39.41 -8.67
C ILE A 609 -20.21 40.30 -9.10
N ILE A 610 -20.27 41.51 -8.54
CA ILE A 610 -19.16 42.44 -8.83
C ILE A 610 -18.34 42.64 -7.55
N TYR A 611 -17.03 42.50 -7.78
CA TYR A 611 -16.18 42.78 -6.61
C TYR A 611 -16.43 44.18 -6.05
N GLU A 612 -16.53 44.19 -4.66
CA GLU A 612 -16.74 45.50 -3.99
C GLU A 612 -15.54 45.84 -3.10
N ASN A 613 -15.45 47.08 -2.84
CA ASN A 613 -14.46 47.51 -1.81
C ASN A 613 -15.18 47.88 -0.52
N LEU A 614 -15.39 46.82 0.27
CA LEU A 614 -16.23 47.02 1.47
C LEU A 614 -15.35 47.45 2.65
N SER A 615 -15.69 48.68 3.27
CA SER A 615 -15.02 49.13 4.50
C SER A 615 -15.69 48.53 5.75
N PRO A 616 -15.01 48.53 6.88
CA PRO A 616 -15.62 48.03 8.12
C PRO A 616 -16.98 48.71 8.39
N GLU A 617 -17.07 49.94 8.09
CA GLU A 617 -18.37 50.60 8.31
C GLU A 617 -19.45 50.02 7.38
N ASP A 618 -19.12 49.77 6.11
CA ASP A 618 -20.09 49.12 5.19
C ASP A 618 -20.53 47.75 5.73
N ILE A 619 -19.53 46.99 6.27
CA ILE A 619 -19.84 45.65 6.81
C ILE A 619 -20.75 45.77 8.03
N ARG A 620 -20.46 46.80 8.85
CA ARG A 620 -21.31 46.99 10.05
C ARG A 620 -22.76 47.28 9.63
N LYS A 621 -22.92 48.18 8.64
CA LYS A 621 -24.28 48.52 8.20
C LYS A 621 -25.00 47.28 7.65
N MET A 622 -24.30 46.46 6.88
CA MET A 622 -24.91 45.22 6.34
C MET A 622 -25.24 44.24 7.47
N ALA A 623 -24.34 44.16 8.38
CA ALA A 623 -24.58 43.22 9.51
C ALA A 623 -25.75 43.69 10.37
N GLU A 624 -25.99 45.05 10.55
CA GLU A 624 -27.13 45.58 11.34
C GLU A 624 -28.46 45.24 10.66
N LYS A 625 -28.36 45.12 9.32
CA LYS A 625 -29.60 44.77 8.59
C LYS A 625 -29.82 43.26 8.57
N LYS A 626 -28.89 42.51 9.13
CA LYS A 626 -28.96 41.03 9.20
C LYS A 626 -29.13 40.42 7.81
N ALA A 627 -28.45 41.07 6.86
CA ALA A 627 -28.56 40.66 5.44
C ALA A 627 -27.66 39.46 5.15
N ILE A 628 -26.64 39.21 6.06
CA ILE A 628 -25.67 38.13 5.76
C ILE A 628 -25.66 37.16 6.94
N ASP A 629 -25.71 35.83 6.56
CA ASP A 629 -25.75 34.80 7.63
C ASP A 629 -24.33 34.34 8.00
N CYS A 630 -23.39 34.40 7.00
CA CYS A 630 -22.03 33.92 7.29
C CYS A 630 -21.01 34.84 6.58
N TRP A 631 -19.97 35.17 7.45
CA TRP A 631 -18.92 36.06 6.94
C TRP A 631 -17.59 35.29 6.91
N ILE A 632 -16.99 35.34 5.69
CA ILE A 632 -15.65 34.71 5.61
C ILE A 632 -14.58 35.80 5.48
N MET A 633 -13.63 35.64 6.46
CA MET A 633 -12.52 36.62 6.41
C MET A 633 -11.32 35.98 5.69
N ALA A 634 -11.21 36.29 4.39
CA ALA A 634 -10.04 35.80 3.62
C ALA A 634 -9.01 36.91 3.43
N LEU A 635 -8.53 37.41 4.59
CA LEU A 635 -7.61 38.58 4.58
C LEU A 635 -6.25 38.14 5.11
N PRO A 636 -5.22 38.91 4.83
CA PRO A 636 -3.90 38.59 5.37
C PRO A 636 -3.88 38.64 6.91
N ASN A 637 -2.79 38.10 7.45
CA ASN A 637 -2.69 38.10 8.93
C ASN A 637 -2.58 39.54 9.49
N GLY A 638 -3.42 39.76 10.53
CA GLY A 638 -3.31 41.05 11.27
C GLY A 638 -4.34 42.06 10.74
N VAL A 639 -5.20 41.62 9.81
CA VAL A 639 -6.02 42.68 9.19
C VAL A 639 -7.49 42.44 9.54
N CYS A 640 -7.86 41.28 10.12
CA CYS A 640 -9.26 40.85 10.24
C CYS A 640 -9.98 41.62 11.36
N LYS A 641 -9.28 42.19 12.30
CA LYS A 641 -9.88 42.68 13.57
C LYS A 641 -10.91 43.79 13.30
N PRO A 642 -10.62 44.78 12.49
CA PRO A 642 -11.62 45.86 12.31
C PRO A 642 -12.91 45.33 11.69
N TYR A 643 -12.84 44.37 10.83
CA TYR A 643 -14.06 43.83 10.18
C TYR A 643 -14.84 42.93 11.15
N VAL A 644 -14.10 42.13 11.87
CA VAL A 644 -14.78 41.28 12.87
C VAL A 644 -15.48 42.14 13.92
N ASP A 645 -14.77 43.20 14.38
CA ASP A 645 -15.39 44.09 15.38
C ASP A 645 -16.66 44.76 14.82
N ALA A 646 -16.57 45.11 13.58
CA ALA A 646 -17.75 45.76 12.96
C ALA A 646 -18.96 44.82 12.97
N ILE A 647 -18.73 43.54 12.71
CA ILE A 647 -19.85 42.58 12.70
C ILE A 647 -20.34 42.34 14.13
N GLU A 648 -19.46 42.28 15.02
CA GLU A 648 -19.86 42.00 16.42
C GLU A 648 -20.58 43.19 17.04
N GLU A 649 -20.14 44.38 16.68
CA GLU A 649 -20.77 45.59 17.28
C GLU A 649 -22.13 45.85 16.64
N SER A 650 -22.48 45.16 15.52
CA SER A 650 -23.76 45.40 14.83
C SER A 650 -24.91 44.73 15.57
N GLY A 651 -24.57 43.82 16.57
CA GLY A 651 -25.64 43.19 17.38
C GLY A 651 -26.23 41.97 16.67
N HIS A 652 -25.72 41.58 15.41
CA HIS A 652 -26.17 40.34 14.73
C HIS A 652 -25.53 39.09 15.37
N ALA A 653 -26.10 38.63 16.47
CA ALA A 653 -25.45 37.62 17.34
C ALA A 653 -25.45 36.24 16.64
N ASP A 654 -26.32 36.09 15.65
CA ASP A 654 -26.45 34.74 15.04
C ASP A 654 -25.54 34.62 13.81
N ALA A 655 -24.85 35.75 13.42
CA ALA A 655 -23.99 35.65 12.23
C ALA A 655 -22.73 34.82 12.53
N VAL A 656 -22.47 33.91 11.57
CA VAL A 656 -21.25 33.09 11.73
C VAL A 656 -20.07 33.77 11.02
N ILE A 657 -18.95 33.79 11.80
CA ILE A 657 -17.74 34.39 11.21
C ILE A 657 -16.67 33.29 11.14
N VAL A 658 -16.18 33.11 9.88
CA VAL A 658 -15.04 32.17 9.75
C VAL A 658 -13.80 32.95 9.29
N ASP A 659 -12.72 32.78 10.11
CA ASP A 659 -11.48 33.50 9.79
C ASP A 659 -10.45 32.52 9.22
N LEU A 660 -9.96 32.85 7.95
CA LEU A 660 -8.98 31.93 7.31
C LEU A 660 -7.55 32.32 7.67
N SER A 661 -7.32 33.49 8.34
CA SER A 661 -5.95 33.89 8.76
C SER A 661 -5.57 33.27 10.10
N ALA A 662 -4.36 33.74 10.62
CA ALA A 662 -3.89 33.15 11.89
C ALA A 662 -4.30 34.01 13.08
N ASP A 663 -5.11 35.07 12.93
CA ASP A 663 -5.35 36.12 13.97
C ASP A 663 -6.04 35.52 15.19
N TYR A 664 -6.91 34.43 14.87
CA TYR A 664 -7.70 34.03 16.06
C TYR A 664 -7.48 32.54 16.35
N ARG A 665 -6.44 31.92 15.74
CA ARG A 665 -6.21 30.47 15.93
C ARG A 665 -5.76 30.17 17.36
N PHE A 666 -5.34 31.27 18.10
CA PHE A 666 -4.84 31.03 19.47
C PHE A 666 -5.79 31.67 20.48
N ASN A 667 -6.85 32.09 20.00
CA ASN A 667 -7.80 32.77 20.88
C ASN A 667 -8.83 31.76 21.40
N SER A 668 -9.01 31.77 22.74
CA SER A 668 -9.87 30.74 23.36
C SER A 668 -11.35 31.06 23.14
N ASP A 669 -11.64 32.31 22.71
CA ASP A 669 -13.05 32.70 22.47
C ASP A 669 -13.50 32.24 21.07
N TRP A 670 -12.56 31.74 20.29
CA TRP A 670 -12.92 31.24 18.96
C TRP A 670 -12.77 29.71 18.93
N VAL A 671 -13.70 29.11 18.20
CA VAL A 671 -13.59 27.64 18.06
C VAL A 671 -12.65 27.29 16.90
N TYR A 672 -11.71 26.41 17.21
CA TYR A 672 -10.79 25.94 16.16
C TYR A 672 -11.49 24.94 15.22
N GLY A 673 -11.43 25.19 13.88
CA GLY A 673 -12.38 24.56 12.92
C GLY A 673 -11.75 23.33 12.26
N LEU A 674 -11.21 22.38 13.07
CA LEU A 674 -10.71 21.10 12.53
C LEU A 674 -11.59 19.96 13.05
N PRO A 675 -12.69 19.62 12.34
CA PRO A 675 -13.75 18.73 12.82
C PRO A 675 -13.24 17.33 13.15
N GLU A 676 -12.08 17.01 12.53
CA GLU A 676 -11.55 15.66 12.81
C GLU A 676 -10.95 15.56 14.20
N LEU A 677 -10.56 16.70 14.80
CA LEU A 677 -9.92 16.59 16.14
C LEU A 677 -10.71 17.41 17.15
N VAL A 678 -11.62 18.25 16.64
CA VAL A 678 -12.44 19.05 17.57
C VAL A 678 -13.88 18.51 17.52
N GLN A 679 -14.49 18.52 18.71
CA GLN A 679 -15.87 17.97 18.76
C GLN A 679 -16.79 18.75 17.82
N ARG A 680 -17.46 18.04 16.91
CA ARG A 680 -18.29 18.66 15.85
C ARG A 680 -19.43 19.47 16.46
N SER A 681 -19.93 19.05 17.68
CA SER A 681 -21.00 19.83 18.34
C SER A 681 -20.53 21.23 18.74
N LYS A 682 -19.26 21.32 19.09
CA LYS A 682 -18.72 22.66 19.42
C LYS A 682 -18.66 23.57 18.19
N ILE A 683 -18.27 22.94 17.11
CA ILE A 683 -18.20 23.76 15.88
C ILE A 683 -19.62 24.10 15.41
N ALA A 684 -20.53 23.15 15.55
CA ALA A 684 -21.91 23.38 15.12
C ALA A 684 -22.56 24.52 15.91
N SER A 685 -22.19 24.73 17.16
CA SER A 685 -22.82 25.78 18.00
C SER A 685 -22.01 27.07 17.93
N ALA A 686 -20.95 27.07 17.09
CA ALA A 686 -20.01 28.22 17.17
C ALA A 686 -20.46 29.30 16.17
N THR A 687 -20.23 30.56 16.57
CA THR A 687 -20.47 31.68 15.63
C THR A 687 -19.15 32.34 15.24
N ARG A 688 -18.11 31.89 16.01
CA ARG A 688 -16.75 32.35 15.68
C ARG A 688 -15.83 31.13 15.46
N ILE A 689 -15.36 31.11 14.22
CA ILE A 689 -14.54 29.91 13.93
C ILE A 689 -13.21 30.36 13.32
N ALA A 690 -12.15 29.78 13.88
CA ALA A 690 -10.83 30.00 13.28
C ALA A 690 -10.44 28.77 12.44
N ASN A 691 -10.27 29.04 11.18
CA ASN A 691 -9.87 27.95 10.27
C ASN A 691 -8.38 27.62 10.39
N PRO A 692 -8.10 26.30 10.39
CA PRO A 692 -6.68 25.94 10.58
C PRO A 692 -5.83 26.28 9.35
N GLY A 693 -4.49 26.43 9.66
CA GLY A 693 -3.55 26.63 8.55
C GLY A 693 -3.29 25.32 7.81
N CYS A 694 -2.78 25.49 6.54
CA CYS A 694 -2.69 24.30 5.67
C CYS A 694 -1.61 23.33 6.19
N TYR A 695 -0.38 23.87 6.62
CA TYR A 695 0.65 22.95 7.17
C TYR A 695 0.18 22.35 8.50
N ALA A 696 -0.56 23.20 9.26
CA ALA A 696 -1.00 22.74 10.59
C ALA A 696 -2.05 21.62 10.47
N THR A 697 -2.87 21.73 9.44
CA THR A 697 -3.94 20.71 9.27
C THR A 697 -3.31 19.33 9.06
N ALA A 698 -2.37 19.24 8.10
CA ALA A 698 -1.77 17.91 7.81
C ALA A 698 -0.94 17.41 8.99
N ALA A 699 -0.18 18.29 9.64
CA ALA A 699 0.69 17.86 10.76
C ALA A 699 -0.14 17.40 11.96
N GLN A 700 -1.23 18.16 12.26
CA GLN A 700 -2.04 17.77 13.43
C GLN A 700 -2.70 16.42 13.21
N LEU A 701 -3.20 16.22 11.98
CA LEU A 701 -3.90 14.94 11.72
C LEU A 701 -2.89 13.78 11.68
N GLY A 702 -1.63 14.10 11.27
CA GLY A 702 -0.58 13.07 11.25
C GLY A 702 -0.06 12.74 12.66
N ILE A 703 -0.11 13.66 13.62
CA ILE A 703 0.55 13.46 14.92
C ILE A 703 -0.49 13.06 15.97
N ALA A 704 -1.64 13.41 15.81
CA ALA A 704 -2.68 13.33 16.87
C ALA A 704 -2.82 11.90 17.40
N PRO A 705 -2.84 10.90 16.50
CA PRO A 705 -3.05 9.53 17.01
C PRO A 705 -1.88 9.06 17.88
N LEU A 706 -0.74 9.73 17.78
CA LEU A 706 0.42 9.20 18.52
C LEU A 706 0.78 10.11 19.70
N VAL A 707 -0.01 11.04 19.95
CA VAL A 707 0.28 11.98 21.05
C VAL A 707 0.33 11.22 22.39
N PRO A 708 -0.56 10.27 22.61
CA PRO A 708 -0.51 9.56 23.91
C PRO A 708 0.75 8.71 24.05
N TYR A 709 1.48 8.56 22.94
CA TYR A 709 2.64 7.65 23.00
C TYR A 709 3.96 8.44 22.88
N LEU A 710 3.88 9.70 23.12
CA LEU A 710 5.10 10.53 22.99
C LEU A 710 5.87 10.50 24.32
N PRO A 711 7.17 10.50 24.20
CA PRO A 711 7.97 10.67 25.42
C PRO A 711 7.87 12.09 25.98
N PRO A 712 8.17 12.24 27.32
CA PRO A 712 8.15 13.61 27.88
C PRO A 712 9.16 14.53 27.20
N PHE A 713 8.96 15.74 27.22
CA PHE A 713 9.93 16.74 26.71
C PHE A 713 11.33 16.51 27.31
N PRO A 714 12.31 16.63 26.33
CA PRO A 714 12.44 17.47 25.12
C PRO A 714 12.29 16.66 23.84
N ALA A 715 11.97 15.35 24.02
CA ALA A 715 11.75 14.58 22.76
C ALA A 715 10.39 14.95 22.13
N GLN A 716 10.43 15.56 20.87
CA GLN A 716 9.17 16.05 20.27
C GLN A 716 9.11 15.65 18.80
N PRO A 717 7.99 15.62 18.24
CA PRO A 717 7.88 15.37 16.80
C PRO A 717 8.51 16.47 15.96
N THR A 718 9.12 15.97 14.87
CA THR A 718 9.70 16.95 13.95
C THR A 718 9.02 16.82 12.58
N VAL A 719 8.61 18.04 12.11
CA VAL A 719 7.83 18.01 10.85
C VAL A 719 8.62 18.78 9.79
N PHE A 720 8.87 18.03 8.68
CA PHE A 720 9.42 18.68 7.47
C PHE A 720 8.32 18.73 6.39
N GLY A 721 7.96 19.97 6.03
CA GLY A 721 6.83 20.07 5.08
C GLY A 721 7.25 20.83 3.82
N VAL A 722 6.70 20.33 2.68
CA VAL A 722 6.97 21.03 1.40
C VAL A 722 5.63 21.34 0.72
N SER A 723 5.51 22.58 0.38
CA SER A 723 4.22 22.97 -0.24
C SER A 723 4.47 23.48 -1.67
N GLY A 724 3.37 23.41 -2.52
CA GLY A 724 3.44 24.12 -3.82
C GLY A 724 3.44 25.64 -3.61
N TYR A 725 3.81 26.36 -4.74
CA TYR A 725 4.10 27.80 -4.55
C TYR A 725 2.81 28.60 -4.41
N SER A 726 1.55 27.94 -4.63
CA SER A 726 0.28 28.66 -4.42
C SER A 726 0.09 29.04 -2.94
N GLY A 727 0.77 28.49 -2.04
CA GLY A 727 0.69 28.80 -0.58
C GLY A 727 1.37 30.13 -0.26
N ALA A 728 2.27 30.57 -1.15
CA ALA A 728 3.00 31.82 -0.85
C ALA A 728 2.20 33.04 -1.30
N GLY A 729 0.96 32.75 -1.79
CA GLY A 729 0.08 33.88 -2.14
C GLY A 729 0.37 34.41 -3.54
N THR A 730 -0.33 35.49 -3.93
CA THR A 730 -0.26 35.98 -5.33
C THR A 730 0.72 37.16 -5.43
N LYS A 731 1.13 37.69 -4.26
CA LYS A 731 2.15 38.76 -4.33
C LYS A 731 3.52 38.19 -4.72
N PRO A 732 4.13 38.79 -5.73
CA PRO A 732 5.38 38.23 -6.26
C PRO A 732 6.47 38.14 -5.16
N SER A 733 7.15 36.99 -5.13
CA SER A 733 8.26 36.67 -4.22
C SER A 733 9.06 35.48 -4.76
N PRO A 734 10.25 35.37 -4.25
CA PRO A 734 11.02 34.21 -4.72
C PRO A 734 10.29 32.88 -4.42
N LYS A 735 9.43 32.92 -3.49
CA LYS A 735 8.74 31.69 -3.05
C LYS A 735 7.55 31.36 -3.96
N ASN A 736 7.12 32.34 -4.81
CA ASN A 736 6.05 31.98 -5.78
C ASN A 736 6.50 32.30 -7.20
N ASP A 737 7.86 32.37 -7.34
CA ASP A 737 8.43 32.56 -8.69
C ASP A 737 8.89 31.21 -9.25
N VAL A 738 8.29 30.79 -10.35
CA VAL A 738 8.52 29.43 -10.88
C VAL A 738 9.94 29.33 -11.45
N ASN A 739 10.44 30.45 -11.93
CA ASN A 739 11.83 30.40 -12.45
C ASN A 739 12.85 30.16 -11.33
N VAL A 740 12.54 30.79 -10.21
CA VAL A 740 13.48 30.57 -9.09
C VAL A 740 13.25 29.16 -8.52
N LEU A 741 12.13 28.63 -8.61
CA LEU A 741 11.82 27.37 -7.91
C LEU A 741 12.16 26.17 -8.80
N THR A 742 12.32 26.36 -10.05
CA THR A 742 12.66 25.23 -10.94
C THR A 742 14.03 24.65 -10.56
N ASN A 743 14.00 23.26 -10.23
CA ASN A 743 15.21 22.53 -9.78
C ASN A 743 15.75 23.10 -8.47
N ASN A 744 14.72 23.74 -7.72
CA ASN A 744 15.12 24.37 -6.44
C ASN A 744 14.07 24.09 -5.37
N LEU A 745 14.49 24.18 -4.08
CA LEU A 745 13.62 24.09 -2.89
C LEU A 745 14.01 25.19 -1.89
N ILE A 746 12.96 25.97 -1.48
CA ILE A 746 13.29 27.13 -0.62
C ILE A 746 12.53 26.99 0.71
N ALA A 747 13.27 27.30 1.79
CA ALA A 747 12.60 27.29 3.10
C ALA A 747 11.81 28.59 3.33
N TYR A 748 10.50 28.34 3.90
CA TYR A 748 9.78 29.56 4.32
C TYR A 748 10.46 30.23 5.51
N SER A 749 10.77 29.38 6.43
CA SER A 749 11.50 29.79 7.65
C SER A 749 12.16 28.56 8.27
N LEU A 750 13.23 28.82 8.94
CA LEU A 750 13.97 27.67 9.50
C LEU A 750 13.51 27.39 10.93
N THR A 751 12.96 28.38 11.68
CA THR A 751 12.37 28.16 13.02
C THR A 751 11.32 29.25 13.29
N ASP A 752 10.45 29.02 14.24
CA ASP A 752 9.45 29.97 14.80
C ASP A 752 8.43 30.37 13.74
N HIS A 753 8.21 29.37 12.84
CA HIS A 753 7.08 29.62 11.91
C HIS A 753 5.74 29.47 12.64
N ILE A 754 4.73 30.25 12.25
CA ILE A 754 3.44 30.34 12.97
C ILE A 754 2.79 28.96 13.06
N HIS A 755 2.98 28.12 12.02
CA HIS A 755 2.33 26.79 12.08
C HIS A 755 2.97 25.91 13.16
N GLU A 756 4.26 26.14 13.37
CA GLU A 756 4.88 25.40 14.48
C GLU A 756 4.17 25.67 15.82
N ARG A 757 3.88 26.94 16.11
CA ARG A 757 3.19 27.30 17.37
C ARG A 757 1.74 26.81 17.36
N GLU A 758 1.17 26.92 16.19
CA GLU A 758 -0.24 26.52 16.06
C GLU A 758 -0.41 25.02 16.35
N ILE A 759 0.43 24.20 15.70
CA ILE A 759 0.33 22.74 15.91
C ILE A 759 0.60 22.40 17.38
N SER A 760 1.61 23.03 17.96
CA SER A 760 1.94 22.74 19.37
C SER A 760 0.78 23.12 20.29
N ALA A 761 0.18 24.28 20.07
CA ALA A 761 -0.89 24.75 20.97
C ALA A 761 -2.11 23.82 20.88
N GLN A 762 -2.37 23.36 19.63
CA GLN A 762 -3.63 22.60 19.47
C GLN A 762 -3.42 21.14 19.89
N LEU A 763 -2.24 20.62 19.80
CA LEU A 763 -2.04 19.20 20.20
C LEU A 763 -1.64 19.10 21.67
N GLY A 764 -1.31 20.30 22.22
CA GLY A 764 -0.90 20.29 23.64
C GLY A 764 0.52 19.72 23.82
N THR A 765 1.29 19.58 22.76
CA THR A 765 2.69 19.10 22.87
C THR A 765 3.56 19.91 21.89
N GLU A 766 4.89 20.06 22.37
CA GLU A 766 5.80 20.84 21.50
C GLU A 766 6.23 20.02 20.27
N ILE A 767 6.31 20.84 19.11
CA ILE A 767 6.82 20.14 17.90
C ILE A 767 7.83 21.06 17.22
N ALA A 768 8.68 20.38 16.41
CA ALA A 768 9.59 21.17 15.56
C ALA A 768 9.12 21.10 14.10
N PHE A 769 9.17 22.34 13.47
CA PHE A 769 8.58 22.37 12.11
C PHE A 769 9.48 23.20 11.19
N ILE A 770 9.66 22.57 9.94
CA ILE A 770 10.52 23.26 8.95
C ILE A 770 9.79 23.26 7.60
N PRO A 771 9.21 24.39 7.25
CA PRO A 771 8.42 24.46 6.01
C PRO A 771 9.28 24.88 4.81
N HIS A 772 8.90 24.20 3.67
CA HIS A 772 9.62 24.52 2.41
C HIS A 772 8.60 24.65 1.27
N VAL A 773 9.12 25.28 0.20
CA VAL A 773 8.22 25.43 -0.96
C VAL A 773 8.96 24.92 -2.21
N ALA A 774 8.10 24.18 -3.06
CA ALA A 774 8.68 23.62 -4.29
C ALA A 774 7.95 24.21 -5.51
N VAL A 775 8.33 23.67 -6.75
CA VAL A 775 7.94 24.37 -7.99
C VAL A 775 6.49 24.00 -8.36
N TRP A 776 5.90 22.97 -7.73
CA TRP A 776 4.52 22.64 -8.17
C TRP A 776 3.50 23.62 -7.56
N PHE A 777 2.37 23.78 -8.36
CA PHE A 777 1.41 24.87 -8.03
C PHE A 777 0.73 24.59 -6.69
N GLN A 778 0.07 23.39 -6.43
CA GLN A 778 -0.65 23.17 -5.15
C GLN A 778 -0.38 21.75 -4.64
N GLY A 779 -0.58 21.53 -3.31
CA GLY A 779 -0.27 20.25 -2.56
C GLY A 779 0.80 20.46 -1.48
N ILE A 780 0.59 19.69 -0.39
CA ILE A 780 1.59 19.72 0.69
C ILE A 780 1.96 18.28 1.03
N HIS A 781 3.28 18.12 1.20
CA HIS A 781 3.77 16.83 1.71
C HIS A 781 4.53 17.03 3.01
N HIS A 782 4.07 16.20 4.01
CA HIS A 782 4.77 16.26 5.31
C HIS A 782 5.50 14.93 5.53
N THR A 783 6.71 15.09 5.87
CA THR A 783 7.39 13.96 6.54
C THR A 783 7.57 14.23 8.04
N ILE A 784 6.96 13.27 8.78
CA ILE A 784 6.89 13.59 10.23
C ILE A 784 7.64 12.49 11.00
N SER A 785 8.67 12.90 11.62
CA SER A 785 9.40 11.98 12.52
C SER A 785 8.93 12.13 13.97
N ILE A 786 8.48 10.98 14.51
CA ILE A 786 7.82 11.09 15.84
C ILE A 786 8.51 10.11 16.79
N PRO A 787 9.11 10.64 17.83
CA PRO A 787 9.65 9.74 18.86
C PRO A 787 8.54 9.05 19.65
N LEU A 788 8.87 7.75 20.06
CA LEU A 788 7.84 6.98 20.80
C LEU A 788 8.36 6.61 22.19
N ALA A 789 7.47 6.73 23.19
CA ALA A 789 7.87 6.44 24.59
C ALA A 789 8.04 4.94 24.78
N GLU A 790 7.27 4.15 23.97
CA GLU A 790 7.42 2.68 24.06
C GLU A 790 7.65 2.09 22.67
N LYS A 791 8.18 0.87 22.71
CA LYS A 791 8.44 0.20 21.42
C LYS A 791 7.13 -0.20 20.73
N MET A 792 7.09 0.19 19.43
CA MET A 792 5.87 -0.15 18.67
C MET A 792 6.26 -0.70 17.30
N ALA A 793 5.45 -1.64 16.91
CA ALA A 793 5.67 -2.16 15.54
C ALA A 793 4.90 -1.30 14.52
N SER A 794 5.38 -1.29 13.28
CA SER A 794 4.75 -0.49 12.20
C SER A 794 3.28 -0.85 12.02
N ARG A 795 2.93 -2.16 12.14
CA ARG A 795 1.52 -2.58 11.97
C ARG A 795 0.64 -1.96 13.06
N ASP A 796 1.20 -1.89 14.28
CA ASP A 796 0.39 -1.34 15.39
C ASP A 796 0.13 0.16 15.18
N VAL A 797 1.19 0.83 14.68
CA VAL A 797 1.03 2.29 14.47
C VAL A 797 0.00 2.52 13.36
N ARG A 798 0.10 1.71 12.34
CA ARG A 798 -0.86 1.89 11.24
C ARG A 798 -2.28 1.60 11.71
N GLN A 799 -2.47 0.56 12.43
CA GLN A 799 -3.81 0.23 12.95
C GLN A 799 -4.37 1.36 13.83
N LEU A 800 -3.49 2.03 14.56
CA LEU A 800 -3.97 3.17 15.39
C LEU A 800 -4.58 4.27 14.51
N TYR A 801 -3.92 4.46 13.41
CA TYR A 801 -4.44 5.54 12.52
C TYR A 801 -5.73 5.08 11.84
N GLN A 802 -5.79 3.75 11.43
CA GLN A 802 -7.03 3.26 10.78
C GLN A 802 -8.21 3.33 11.75
N ASP A 803 -7.91 3.01 12.96
CA ASP A 803 -8.99 3.04 13.96
C ASP A 803 -9.42 4.48 14.26
N ARG A 804 -8.41 5.31 14.37
CA ARG A 804 -8.76 6.70 14.76
C ARG A 804 -9.57 7.38 13.65
N TYR A 805 -9.30 7.02 12.37
CA TYR A 805 -9.91 7.86 11.32
C TYR A 805 -10.87 7.01 10.49
N ASP A 806 -11.41 5.89 10.96
CA ASP A 806 -12.25 4.94 10.20
C ASP A 806 -13.57 5.62 9.78
N LYS A 807 -14.00 6.65 10.52
CA LYS A 807 -15.31 7.24 10.17
C LYS A 807 -15.12 8.62 9.53
N GLU A 808 -13.84 8.84 9.26
CA GLU A 808 -13.60 10.15 8.63
C GLU A 808 -13.56 9.99 7.11
N LYS A 809 -14.50 10.76 6.39
CA LYS A 809 -14.68 10.53 4.94
C LYS A 809 -13.61 11.25 4.12
N LEU A 810 -12.97 12.20 4.80
CA LEU A 810 -11.99 12.97 3.98
C LEU A 810 -10.57 12.58 4.36
N ILE A 811 -10.49 11.50 5.17
CA ILE A 811 -9.12 11.05 5.53
C ILE A 811 -8.95 9.62 5.00
N LYS A 812 -7.88 9.57 4.29
CA LYS A 812 -7.52 8.23 3.77
C LYS A 812 -6.17 7.77 4.33
N ILE A 813 -6.23 6.48 4.88
CA ILE A 813 -4.97 5.92 5.40
C ILE A 813 -4.42 4.94 4.37
N SER A 814 -3.18 5.25 3.97
CA SER A 814 -2.54 4.35 3.00
C SER A 814 -1.29 3.69 3.60
N GLY A 815 -1.04 2.35 3.13
CA GLY A 815 0.20 1.67 3.61
C GLY A 815 1.46 2.33 3.06
N GLU A 816 1.41 2.85 1.86
CA GLU A 816 2.60 3.50 1.27
C GLU A 816 2.60 5.00 1.55
N SER A 817 3.79 5.61 1.26
CA SER A 817 3.87 7.07 1.45
C SER A 817 3.08 7.81 0.36
N PRO A 818 2.15 8.66 0.82
CA PRO A 818 1.33 9.40 -0.16
C PRO A 818 2.16 10.45 -0.91
N GLN A 819 1.62 10.73 -2.18
CA GLN A 819 2.38 11.66 -3.05
C GLN A 819 1.54 12.92 -3.32
N VAL A 820 2.27 14.02 -3.51
CA VAL A 820 1.60 15.32 -3.70
C VAL A 820 0.80 15.30 -5.01
N LYS A 821 1.30 14.58 -5.97
CA LYS A 821 0.60 14.53 -7.27
C LYS A 821 -0.80 13.93 -7.12
N HIS A 822 -0.93 13.03 -6.21
CA HIS A 822 -2.23 12.33 -6.10
C HIS A 822 -3.24 13.16 -5.29
N ILE A 823 -2.70 14.01 -4.38
CA ILE A 823 -3.68 14.67 -3.48
C ILE A 823 -3.97 16.07 -4.00
N ALA A 824 -3.07 16.58 -4.93
CA ALA A 824 -3.31 17.94 -5.45
C ALA A 824 -4.67 17.98 -6.17
N GLY A 825 -5.56 18.93 -5.72
CA GLY A 825 -6.89 19.10 -6.35
C GLY A 825 -7.94 18.26 -5.62
N LYS A 826 -7.53 17.59 -4.64
CA LYS A 826 -8.52 16.76 -3.91
C LYS A 826 -8.83 17.38 -2.54
N HIS A 827 -9.95 16.94 -1.90
CA HIS A 827 -10.50 17.68 -0.74
C HIS A 827 -10.15 16.97 0.57
N GLY A 828 -9.40 15.80 0.41
CA GLY A 828 -9.15 15.05 1.66
C GLY A 828 -7.66 15.08 2.03
N VAL A 829 -7.39 14.24 3.06
CA VAL A 829 -6.01 14.08 3.58
C VAL A 829 -5.60 12.61 3.39
N GLU A 830 -4.38 12.47 2.92
CA GLU A 830 -3.85 11.08 2.87
C GLU A 830 -2.65 10.94 3.80
N ILE A 831 -2.76 9.92 4.65
CA ILE A 831 -1.67 9.68 5.60
C ILE A 831 -1.16 8.25 5.38
N GLY A 832 0.19 8.16 5.24
CA GLY A 832 0.72 6.81 4.98
C GLY A 832 2.23 6.76 5.19
N GLY A 833 2.90 5.60 4.76
CA GLY A 833 4.37 5.48 4.92
C GLY A 833 4.77 5.29 6.38
N PHE A 834 4.10 4.32 7.01
CA PHE A 834 4.34 4.11 8.46
C PHE A 834 5.60 3.26 8.64
N ALA A 835 6.71 3.92 8.84
CA ALA A 835 7.96 3.16 9.08
C ALA A 835 8.44 3.39 10.52
N VAL A 836 8.69 2.22 11.14
CA VAL A 836 9.16 2.31 12.55
C VAL A 836 10.63 1.86 12.60
N HIS A 837 11.45 2.71 13.17
CA HIS A 837 12.88 2.37 13.35
C HIS A 837 13.06 1.02 14.05
N SER A 838 14.20 0.34 13.79
CA SER A 838 14.45 -1.01 14.34
C SER A 838 14.39 -1.02 15.87
N SER A 839 14.67 0.12 16.44
CA SER A 839 14.57 0.20 17.90
C SER A 839 13.11 0.22 18.37
N GLY A 840 12.19 0.50 17.48
CA GLY A 840 10.76 0.59 17.85
C GLY A 840 10.42 1.90 18.56
N LYS A 841 11.33 2.86 18.63
CA LYS A 841 11.16 4.03 19.51
C LYS A 841 10.99 5.29 18.66
N ARG A 842 10.91 5.11 17.37
CA ARG A 842 10.67 6.28 16.51
C ARG A 842 9.90 5.82 15.26
N VAL A 843 8.93 6.67 14.93
CA VAL A 843 8.18 6.35 13.71
C VAL A 843 8.19 7.56 12.79
N VAL A 844 8.28 7.19 11.46
CA VAL A 844 8.15 8.27 10.46
C VAL A 844 6.90 8.01 9.61
N ILE A 845 6.10 9.17 9.46
CA ILE A 845 4.88 9.01 8.62
C ILE A 845 4.82 10.20 7.66
N ASN A 846 4.12 9.90 6.58
CA ASN A 846 3.88 11.01 5.62
C ASN A 846 2.40 11.38 5.56
N ALA A 847 2.18 12.69 5.45
CA ALA A 847 0.79 13.20 5.29
C ALA A 847 0.77 14.24 4.17
N THR A 848 -0.26 14.02 3.26
CA THR A 848 -0.34 14.99 2.16
C THR A 848 -1.75 15.59 2.11
N ILE A 849 -1.79 16.86 1.79
CA ILE A 849 -3.08 17.55 1.57
C ILE A 849 -2.89 18.54 0.42
N ASP A 850 -4.07 18.85 -0.15
CA ASP A 850 -4.04 20.05 -1.02
C ASP A 850 -4.13 21.33 -0.18
N ASN A 851 -3.04 22.23 -0.31
CA ASN A 851 -2.96 23.39 0.60
C ASN A 851 -4.09 24.40 0.33
N LEU A 852 -4.70 24.49 -0.88
CA LEU A 852 -5.78 25.47 -1.14
C LEU A 852 -7.15 24.88 -0.77
N LEU A 853 -7.26 23.56 -0.81
CA LEU A 853 -8.58 22.93 -0.52
C LEU A 853 -8.60 22.45 0.94
N LYS A 854 -8.37 21.14 1.19
CA LYS A 854 -8.49 20.72 2.60
C LYS A 854 -7.66 21.62 3.52
N GLY A 855 -6.65 22.26 2.98
CA GLY A 855 -5.79 23.12 3.82
C GLY A 855 -6.40 24.50 4.06
N ALA A 856 -7.51 24.84 3.29
CA ALA A 856 -8.14 26.16 3.51
C ALA A 856 -9.61 26.13 3.11
N ALA A 857 -9.97 26.00 1.79
CA ALA A 857 -11.34 26.23 1.29
C ALA A 857 -12.27 25.09 1.72
N THR A 858 -11.83 23.81 1.48
CA THR A 858 -12.70 22.67 1.88
C THR A 858 -12.92 22.67 3.40
N GLN A 859 -11.83 22.98 4.10
CA GLN A 859 -11.99 23.04 5.58
C GLN A 859 -12.97 24.14 5.98
N CYS A 860 -12.88 25.28 5.35
CA CYS A 860 -13.81 26.39 5.66
C CYS A 860 -15.25 25.98 5.36
N LEU A 861 -15.45 25.33 4.26
CA LEU A 861 -16.82 24.93 3.89
C LEU A 861 -17.34 23.87 4.88
N GLN A 862 -16.46 22.89 5.34
CA GLN A 862 -16.90 21.93 6.37
C GLN A 862 -17.36 22.64 7.64
N ASN A 863 -16.56 23.66 8.02
CA ASN A 863 -16.94 24.39 9.25
C ASN A 863 -18.24 25.17 9.06
N MET A 864 -18.42 25.69 7.89
CA MET A 864 -19.66 26.45 7.63
C MET A 864 -20.87 25.50 7.64
N ASN A 865 -20.70 24.38 6.95
CA ASN A 865 -21.83 23.43 6.94
C ASN A 865 -22.27 23.06 8.36
N LEU A 866 -21.30 22.83 9.19
CA LEU A 866 -21.66 22.40 10.56
C LEU A 866 -22.27 23.57 11.35
N ALA A 867 -21.68 24.76 11.23
CA ALA A 867 -22.13 25.90 12.06
C ALA A 867 -23.51 26.39 11.57
N LEU A 868 -23.80 26.14 10.33
CA LEU A 868 -25.07 26.69 9.81
C LEU A 868 -26.12 25.58 9.73
N GLY A 869 -25.70 24.36 10.18
CA GLY A 869 -26.72 23.32 10.40
C GLY A 869 -26.91 22.45 9.15
N TYR A 870 -26.00 22.52 8.17
CA TYR A 870 -26.07 21.61 7.01
C TYR A 870 -25.22 20.35 7.23
N SER A 871 -25.47 19.30 6.28
CA SER A 871 -24.61 18.10 6.40
C SER A 871 -23.12 18.45 6.15
N GLU A 872 -22.28 17.90 6.98
CA GLU A 872 -20.84 18.28 7.01
C GLU A 872 -20.23 18.24 5.61
N TYR A 873 -20.62 17.34 4.74
CA TYR A 873 -19.85 17.18 3.49
C TYR A 873 -20.65 17.71 2.30
N GLU A 874 -21.77 18.28 2.58
CA GLU A 874 -22.56 18.87 1.50
C GLU A 874 -21.76 19.89 0.68
N GLY A 875 -21.77 19.68 -0.70
CA GLY A 875 -21.08 20.66 -1.58
C GLY A 875 -19.58 20.36 -1.69
N ILE A 876 -19.14 19.21 -0.98
CA ILE A 876 -17.72 18.81 -1.06
C ILE A 876 -17.64 17.46 -1.80
N PRO A 877 -16.82 17.43 -2.84
CA PRO A 877 -16.65 16.15 -3.55
C PRO A 877 -15.87 15.12 -2.71
N LEU A 878 -16.46 13.83 -2.69
CA LEU A 878 -15.78 12.83 -1.81
C LEU A 878 -14.96 11.88 -2.66
N ASP A 879 -14.87 12.13 -3.92
CA ASP A 879 -14.08 11.22 -4.76
C ASP A 879 -12.57 11.55 -4.68
#